data_AF-B4LGD4-F1
#
_entry.id   AF-B4LGD4-F1
#
_cell.length_a   1.000
_cell.length_b   1.000
_cell.length_c   1.000
_cell.angle_alpha   90.00
_cell.angle_beta   90.00
_cell.angle_gamma   90.00
#
_symmetry.space_group_name_H-M   'P 1'
#
loop_
_entity.id
_entity.type
_entity.pdbx_description
1 polymer ?
#
loop_
_entity_poly.entity_id
_entity_poly.type
_entity_poly.pdbx_seq_one_letter_code
_entity_poly.pdbx_strand_id
1 'polypeptide(L)'
;MKFECLLLLSWLWAATGDDVTIFTNSRSRRASIDMDADKAAAAATQLHSIIDLADCQDLHKYCTHQKTSDNLAMLECALSFSSSQLEALPEPCQHALWLQQRQLQLNSWVEHTLLPNYCAEEQSKLLSCLNSVDLWACLEDKRQELPQSNTCQQQLRRAHTALGEDYANIGDFYAACGSLVEQHKCGRMNVEHLPALLSQLGTAQCLVAHTSQATPMDLTCKVAINAIEQQRGMMELFRVCSGDLTALCPQERAGTPSALKCLVRHKNDPSLSSHCAGQISLRDQQMGRDYRVSHGLAKACKDEIKLHHCRRGVSEDKQVRLAQILLCLESVAKNGTKVAPECLVELNDHRRMLMTDYQLSPELLSDCADDIPKFCPDEHKSQLVNGLSSSGGEIIHCLMYHVRARRPQRRVTSQCQRGLEALIKVSDAGEDWRVDPVLRRACKKVVDVACKDVEGGEARVMSCLMERIGTPVMRPECEQALLIIEYFVARDFKLDPQLYKHCRDDAIKYCRAKRQWDDIQDVQMDPERGPMILPCLHRMAYSEDEHQTLRKDCFREVKRVMRQRAISVDLIPEVEDYCLSDLSQYCGELTEKGTEMECLQNMLEKLQPECKTVVTKYTEEEAAHVELNPVIMATCSEAMQKHCSEILNTGKDNGNMMDCLISHKNDADLNKGCRAAIEHFQIISLKSYHFTTKFKEACRRHVVRFCGASATKNEVVACLSEVIRNDTIRLQRHQIPKDCRQQVKSQLYQQRESIVLDPKLGNACKNELKEFCSDQKGPGQALECLIQKTSNLGKACHHAIFMIKRSELGDSGTDYTLINTCKDMVYKFCPNTESVQLLDCLKTYKDDPNFDQRCHLVVVNRMIEQNTDFRFNPTLQMACGKNIDRYCSNIVATAQPNEELNGKVIKCLKDKFRQSKLDRPCAQEMIKILQEQALNYKLNPVLQHFCKSEIQELCNADMEADEHGQVEECLKAAFLRKQLINRECQLEVATLIAEAKADIHVDPILESSCTVDLLRYCSKVISGDGRKLSCLRTLLRETPNSLELDCREKLERRIEMFRNADDALAQPPEDMQQLVQQVVTSPARKFFLVILMSATGLVFLTGIFLGRATKRAMGLKNK
;
A
#
# COMPACT_ATOMS: atom_id res chain seq x y z
N MET A 1 42.28 -36.14 30.10
CA MET A 1 42.34 -37.63 30.10
C MET A 1 42.28 -38.04 28.65
N LYS A 2 43.41 -38.09 27.94
CA LYS A 2 44.28 -39.28 27.75
C LYS A 2 43.48 -40.51 27.29
N PHE A 3 43.38 -40.70 25.97
CA PHE A 3 44.01 -41.81 25.25
C PHE A 3 43.82 -41.61 23.73
N GLU A 4 44.78 -40.92 23.11
CA GLU A 4 45.22 -41.20 21.75
C GLU A 4 46.20 -42.38 21.80
N CYS A 5 46.26 -43.21 20.76
CA CYS A 5 47.49 -43.50 20.01
C CYS A 5 47.27 -44.62 18.99
N LEU A 6 47.92 -44.46 17.82
CA LEU A 6 48.04 -45.36 16.65
C LEU A 6 46.91 -45.15 15.63
N LEU A 7 47.09 -44.53 14.45
CA LEU A 7 48.27 -44.26 13.64
C LEU A 7 47.97 -43.07 12.70
N LEU A 8 48.70 -41.97 12.87
CA LEU A 8 48.88 -40.93 11.86
C LEU A 8 50.36 -40.60 11.88
N LEU A 9 51.07 -40.85 10.77
CA LEU A 9 52.18 -40.05 10.22
C LEU A 9 53.00 -40.88 9.21
N SER A 10 52.55 -40.88 7.96
CA SER A 10 53.39 -41.00 6.76
C SER A 10 52.48 -40.86 5.53
N TRP A 11 52.54 -39.88 4.63
CA TRP A 11 53.59 -38.95 4.21
C TRP A 11 52.93 -37.74 3.55
N LEU A 12 53.65 -36.63 3.56
CA LEU A 12 53.34 -35.39 2.86
C LEU A 12 54.66 -34.97 2.17
N TRP A 13 54.53 -34.57 0.88
CA TRP A 13 55.42 -33.72 0.06
C TRP A 13 56.20 -34.35 -1.11
N ALA A 14 55.81 -33.88 -2.31
CA ALA A 14 56.64 -33.40 -3.44
C ALA A 14 57.55 -34.42 -4.16
N ALA A 15 57.75 -34.41 -5.48
CA ALA A 15 57.23 -33.69 -6.65
C ALA A 15 57.87 -34.36 -7.89
N THR A 16 57.58 -33.80 -9.08
CA THR A 16 58.28 -33.91 -10.37
C THR A 16 57.78 -34.94 -11.39
N GLY A 17 57.44 -34.42 -12.58
CA GLY A 17 57.69 -35.08 -13.85
C GLY A 17 56.54 -35.00 -14.84
N ASP A 18 56.62 -34.03 -15.75
CA ASP A 18 55.82 -33.89 -16.98
C ASP A 18 55.83 -35.17 -17.85
N ASP A 19 54.75 -35.47 -18.57
CA ASP A 19 54.69 -35.24 -20.02
C ASP A 19 53.37 -35.72 -20.67
N VAL A 20 53.03 -35.01 -21.74
CA VAL A 20 51.87 -35.18 -22.62
C VAL A 20 51.97 -36.48 -23.43
N THR A 21 50.95 -37.36 -23.40
CA THR A 21 50.62 -38.19 -24.58
C THR A 21 49.12 -38.50 -24.68
N ILE A 22 48.62 -38.22 -25.88
CA ILE A 22 47.37 -38.67 -26.49
C ILE A 22 47.28 -40.19 -26.41
N PHE A 23 46.16 -40.75 -25.93
CA PHE A 23 45.80 -42.14 -26.22
C PHE A 23 44.33 -42.33 -26.57
N THR A 24 44.22 -43.02 -27.70
CA THR A 24 43.08 -43.55 -28.43
C THR A 24 42.17 -44.47 -27.61
N ASN A 25 40.89 -44.47 -28.03
CA ASN A 25 39.85 -45.43 -27.65
C ASN A 25 40.36 -46.88 -27.67
N SER A 26 40.38 -47.54 -26.51
CA SER A 26 40.44 -49.00 -26.43
C SER A 26 39.15 -49.53 -25.80
N ARG A 27 38.38 -50.27 -26.60
CA ARG A 27 37.25 -51.09 -26.16
C ARG A 27 37.80 -52.20 -25.27
N SER A 28 37.47 -52.16 -23.98
CA SER A 28 37.71 -53.28 -23.08
C SER A 28 36.80 -54.45 -23.44
N ARG A 29 37.41 -55.62 -23.63
CA ARG A 29 36.75 -56.91 -23.86
C ARG A 29 35.87 -57.25 -22.65
N ARG A 30 34.61 -57.62 -22.88
CA ARG A 30 33.75 -58.22 -21.84
C ARG A 30 34.39 -59.52 -21.37
N ALA A 31 34.65 -59.60 -20.07
CA ALA A 31 35.07 -60.83 -19.41
C ALA A 31 33.93 -61.85 -19.46
N SER A 32 34.25 -63.08 -19.86
CA SER A 32 33.40 -64.26 -19.72
C SER A 32 33.24 -64.57 -18.23
N ILE A 33 32.01 -64.51 -17.72
CA ILE A 33 31.67 -65.05 -16.41
C ILE A 33 31.20 -66.49 -16.67
N ASP A 34 32.05 -67.46 -16.32
CA ASP A 34 31.68 -68.86 -16.20
C ASP A 34 30.63 -68.99 -15.09
N MET A 35 29.39 -69.29 -15.48
CA MET A 35 28.36 -69.83 -14.59
C MET A 35 27.85 -71.14 -15.21
N ASP A 36 28.26 -72.26 -14.59
CA ASP A 36 27.70 -73.61 -14.70
C ASP A 36 27.30 -74.10 -16.11
N ALA A 37 28.28 -74.18 -17.03
CA ALA A 37 28.14 -74.91 -18.29
C ALA A 37 27.80 -76.41 -18.08
N ASP A 38 28.21 -76.99 -16.95
CA ASP A 38 28.03 -78.43 -16.68
C ASP A 38 26.58 -78.83 -16.34
N LYS A 39 25.74 -77.91 -15.84
CA LYS A 39 24.30 -78.20 -15.61
C LYS A 39 23.45 -77.99 -16.86
N ALA A 40 23.83 -77.08 -17.75
CA ALA A 40 23.18 -76.88 -19.04
C ALA A 40 23.49 -78.02 -20.02
N ALA A 41 24.71 -78.57 -19.98
CA ALA A 41 25.10 -79.73 -20.80
C ALA A 41 24.37 -81.02 -20.41
N ALA A 42 24.04 -81.20 -19.12
CA ALA A 42 23.24 -82.33 -18.63
C ALA A 42 21.75 -82.25 -19.05
N ALA A 43 21.21 -81.05 -19.28
CA ALA A 43 19.86 -80.87 -19.82
C ALA A 43 19.78 -81.05 -21.35
N ALA A 44 20.90 -80.83 -22.05
CA ALA A 44 20.97 -80.95 -23.51
C ALA A 44 20.97 -82.41 -24.04
N THR A 45 21.12 -83.40 -23.17
CA THR A 45 21.23 -84.83 -23.55
C THR A 45 19.97 -85.67 -23.27
N GLN A 46 18.86 -85.05 -22.87
CA GLN A 46 17.53 -85.69 -22.85
C GLN A 46 16.49 -84.81 -23.56
N LEU A 47 16.43 -84.88 -24.90
CA LEU A 47 15.27 -84.39 -25.66
C LEU A 47 14.07 -85.30 -25.36
N HIS A 48 13.29 -84.98 -24.34
CA HIS A 48 11.88 -85.37 -24.33
C HIS A 48 11.18 -84.48 -25.37
N SER A 49 10.35 -85.06 -26.24
CA SER A 49 9.51 -84.23 -27.11
C SER A 49 8.56 -83.44 -26.22
N ILE A 50 8.28 -82.17 -26.53
CA ILE A 50 7.29 -81.36 -25.78
C ILE A 50 5.95 -82.11 -25.71
N ILE A 51 5.64 -82.88 -26.75
CA ILE A 51 4.45 -83.73 -26.87
C ILE A 51 4.37 -84.82 -25.79
N ASP A 52 5.52 -85.28 -25.28
CA ASP A 52 5.57 -86.38 -24.30
C ASP A 52 5.27 -85.91 -22.86
N LEU A 53 5.18 -84.59 -22.64
CA LEU A 53 4.80 -84.02 -21.35
C LEU A 53 3.30 -84.20 -21.12
N ALA A 54 2.93 -84.79 -19.97
CA ALA A 54 1.54 -85.01 -19.59
C ALA A 54 0.69 -83.71 -19.61
N ASP A 55 1.31 -82.58 -19.27
CA ASP A 55 0.67 -81.27 -19.25
C ASP A 55 0.49 -80.64 -20.65
N CYS A 56 1.09 -81.21 -21.71
CA CYS A 56 1.06 -80.72 -23.09
C CYS A 56 0.25 -81.60 -24.06
N GLN A 57 -0.60 -82.51 -23.57
CA GLN A 57 -1.41 -83.39 -24.43
C GLN A 57 -2.34 -82.62 -25.39
N ASP A 58 -2.80 -81.43 -25.01
CA ASP A 58 -3.60 -80.56 -25.87
C ASP A 58 -2.82 -80.09 -27.11
N LEU A 59 -1.49 -79.96 -27.01
CA LEU A 59 -0.63 -79.63 -28.15
C LEU A 59 -0.71 -80.71 -29.23
N HIS A 60 -0.68 -82.00 -28.83
CA HIS A 60 -0.82 -83.13 -29.74
C HIS A 60 -2.19 -83.13 -30.45
N LYS A 61 -3.25 -82.69 -29.75
CA LYS A 61 -4.61 -82.60 -30.30
C LYS A 61 -4.76 -81.49 -31.34
N TYR A 62 -4.14 -80.34 -31.13
CA TYR A 62 -4.25 -79.19 -32.03
C TYR A 62 -3.22 -79.20 -33.17
N CYS A 63 -2.10 -79.92 -33.00
CA CYS A 63 -0.98 -79.95 -33.96
C CYS A 63 -0.92 -81.18 -34.87
N THR A 64 -2.05 -81.84 -35.12
CA THR A 64 -2.14 -83.08 -35.92
C THR A 64 -1.68 -82.93 -37.38
N HIS A 65 -1.50 -81.70 -37.87
CA HIS A 65 -1.05 -81.41 -39.24
C HIS A 65 0.47 -81.52 -39.44
N GLN A 66 1.26 -81.56 -38.36
CA GLN A 66 2.72 -81.67 -38.46
C GLN A 66 3.15 -83.13 -38.67
N LYS A 67 4.09 -83.36 -39.60
CA LYS A 67 4.60 -84.70 -39.94
C LYS A 67 5.71 -85.18 -39.01
N THR A 68 6.30 -84.28 -38.24
CA THR A 68 7.42 -84.52 -37.33
C THR A 68 7.03 -84.11 -35.92
N SER A 69 7.51 -84.85 -34.92
CA SER A 69 7.34 -84.56 -33.49
C SER A 69 8.54 -83.80 -32.90
N ASP A 70 9.36 -83.17 -33.75
CA ASP A 70 10.46 -82.34 -33.31
C ASP A 70 9.94 -81.08 -32.60
N ASN A 71 10.64 -80.67 -31.56
CA ASN A 71 10.24 -79.54 -30.72
C ASN A 71 10.08 -78.25 -31.51
N LEU A 72 10.81 -78.07 -32.61
CA LEU A 72 10.68 -76.92 -33.50
C LEU A 72 9.35 -76.94 -34.29
N ALA A 73 8.93 -78.08 -34.85
CA ALA A 73 7.62 -78.18 -35.53
C ALA A 73 6.45 -78.01 -34.55
N MET A 74 6.63 -78.45 -33.31
CA MET A 74 5.64 -78.26 -32.24
C MET A 74 5.53 -76.81 -31.80
N LEU A 75 6.66 -76.11 -31.69
CA LEU A 75 6.69 -74.68 -31.44
C LEU A 75 6.07 -73.88 -32.61
N GLU A 76 6.41 -74.21 -33.85
CA GLU A 76 5.80 -73.60 -35.05
C GLU A 76 4.29 -73.78 -35.10
N CYS A 77 3.82 -74.97 -34.72
CA CYS A 77 2.39 -75.21 -34.63
C CYS A 77 1.75 -74.34 -33.53
N ALA A 78 2.33 -74.29 -32.33
CA ALA A 78 1.83 -73.45 -31.24
C ALA A 78 1.80 -71.95 -31.62
N LEU A 79 2.76 -71.49 -32.41
CA LEU A 79 2.82 -70.12 -32.92
C LEU A 79 1.65 -69.77 -33.85
N SER A 80 0.96 -70.77 -34.41
CA SER A 80 -0.20 -70.61 -35.30
C SER A 80 -1.57 -70.65 -34.59
N PHE A 81 -1.59 -70.89 -33.28
CA PHE A 81 -2.83 -70.99 -32.50
C PHE A 81 -3.56 -69.65 -32.40
N SER A 82 -4.88 -69.66 -32.25
CA SER A 82 -5.65 -68.47 -31.88
C SER A 82 -5.43 -68.10 -30.41
N SER A 83 -5.71 -66.85 -30.03
CA SER A 83 -5.65 -66.39 -28.63
C SER A 83 -6.42 -67.31 -27.68
N SER A 84 -7.62 -67.76 -28.06
CA SER A 84 -8.43 -68.71 -27.27
C SER A 84 -7.80 -70.10 -27.12
N GLN A 85 -7.05 -70.57 -28.13
CA GLN A 85 -6.36 -71.85 -28.08
C GLN A 85 -5.12 -71.80 -27.19
N LEU A 86 -4.42 -70.67 -27.18
CA LEU A 86 -3.25 -70.45 -26.32
C LEU A 86 -3.63 -70.27 -24.85
N GLU A 87 -4.71 -69.54 -24.58
CA GLU A 87 -5.23 -69.37 -23.23
C GLU A 87 -5.69 -70.69 -22.60
N ALA A 88 -6.21 -71.61 -23.43
CA ALA A 88 -6.61 -72.93 -23.00
C ALA A 88 -5.45 -73.87 -22.64
N LEU A 89 -4.20 -73.56 -23.04
CA LEU A 89 -3.05 -74.41 -22.72
C LEU A 89 -2.69 -74.28 -21.23
N PRO A 90 -2.45 -75.41 -20.53
CA PRO A 90 -2.00 -75.38 -19.14
C PRO A 90 -0.70 -74.59 -18.96
N GLU A 91 -0.57 -73.85 -17.85
CA GLU A 91 0.63 -73.05 -17.56
C GLU A 91 1.96 -73.83 -17.62
N PRO A 92 2.06 -75.08 -17.15
CA PRO A 92 3.27 -75.88 -17.31
C PRO A 92 3.61 -76.15 -18.79
N CYS A 93 2.59 -76.26 -19.65
CA CYS A 93 2.79 -76.43 -21.08
C CYS A 93 3.20 -75.13 -21.77
N GLN A 94 2.60 -74.01 -21.38
CA GLN A 94 3.04 -72.69 -21.84
C GLN A 94 4.50 -72.43 -21.45
N HIS A 95 4.91 -72.84 -20.24
CA HIS A 95 6.31 -72.75 -19.82
C HIS A 95 7.23 -73.67 -20.64
N ALA A 96 6.79 -74.88 -20.98
CA ALA A 96 7.56 -75.79 -21.84
C ALA A 96 7.76 -75.23 -23.25
N LEU A 97 6.71 -74.67 -23.87
CA LEU A 97 6.79 -73.98 -25.16
C LEU A 97 7.74 -72.76 -25.08
N TRP A 98 7.60 -71.97 -24.02
CA TRP A 98 8.46 -70.83 -23.73
C TRP A 98 9.94 -71.22 -23.63
N LEU A 99 10.25 -72.34 -22.96
CA LEU A 99 11.63 -72.84 -22.83
C LEU A 99 12.21 -73.23 -24.18
N GLN A 100 11.42 -73.86 -25.04
CA GLN A 100 11.88 -74.33 -26.35
C GLN A 100 12.14 -73.16 -27.30
N GLN A 101 11.30 -72.14 -27.27
CA GLN A 101 11.56 -70.91 -28.00
C GLN A 101 12.79 -70.15 -27.46
N ARG A 102 13.01 -70.15 -26.13
CA ARG A 102 14.23 -69.59 -25.53
C ARG A 102 15.50 -70.34 -25.93
N GLN A 103 15.46 -71.66 -26.09
CA GLN A 103 16.63 -72.43 -26.53
C GLN A 103 17.14 -71.96 -27.89
N LEU A 104 16.25 -71.52 -28.80
CA LEU A 104 16.65 -70.96 -30.10
C LEU A 104 17.53 -69.69 -29.96
N GLN A 105 17.41 -68.96 -28.85
CA GLN A 105 18.17 -67.73 -28.59
C GLN A 105 19.59 -68.00 -28.07
N LEU A 106 19.92 -69.23 -27.66
CA LEU A 106 21.22 -69.57 -27.09
C LEU A 106 22.24 -69.92 -28.16
N ASN A 107 23.42 -69.29 -28.10
CA ASN A 107 24.54 -69.60 -29.00
C ASN A 107 24.92 -71.08 -28.98
N SER A 108 24.84 -71.72 -27.81
CA SER A 108 25.14 -73.15 -27.64
C SER A 108 24.15 -74.06 -28.38
N TRP A 109 22.87 -73.67 -28.51
CA TRP A 109 21.92 -74.43 -29.30
C TRP A 109 22.23 -74.32 -30.80
N VAL A 110 22.64 -73.14 -31.27
CA VAL A 110 23.09 -72.96 -32.66
C VAL A 110 24.33 -73.81 -32.93
N GLU A 111 25.35 -73.71 -32.06
CA GLU A 111 26.63 -74.39 -32.21
C GLU A 111 26.53 -75.92 -32.12
N HIS A 112 25.76 -76.44 -31.16
CA HIS A 112 25.73 -77.88 -30.86
C HIS A 112 24.50 -78.61 -31.42
N THR A 113 23.43 -77.90 -31.80
CA THR A 113 22.19 -78.53 -32.25
C THR A 113 21.81 -78.12 -33.68
N LEU A 114 21.74 -76.82 -33.98
CA LEU A 114 21.29 -76.35 -35.30
C LEU A 114 22.33 -76.67 -36.39
N LEU A 115 23.57 -76.24 -36.19
CA LEU A 115 24.63 -76.40 -37.19
C LEU A 115 24.97 -77.87 -37.46
N PRO A 116 25.16 -78.74 -36.45
CA PRO A 116 25.56 -80.12 -36.71
C PRO A 116 24.43 -81.01 -37.26
N ASN A 117 23.17 -80.77 -36.85
CA ASN A 117 22.07 -81.67 -37.19
C ASN A 117 21.29 -81.25 -38.44
N TYR A 118 21.26 -79.94 -38.74
CA TYR A 118 20.42 -79.39 -39.82
C TYR A 118 21.20 -78.67 -40.91
N CYS A 119 22.44 -78.27 -40.63
CA CYS A 119 23.31 -77.51 -41.53
C CYS A 119 24.72 -78.11 -41.66
N ALA A 120 24.84 -79.44 -41.56
CA ALA A 120 26.13 -80.12 -41.50
C ALA A 120 27.04 -79.84 -42.71
N GLU A 121 26.48 -79.71 -43.91
CA GLU A 121 27.24 -79.46 -45.15
C GLU A 121 27.71 -77.98 -45.23
N GLU A 122 26.94 -77.05 -44.69
CA GLU A 122 27.19 -75.61 -44.70
C GLU A 122 27.89 -75.10 -43.43
N GLN A 123 28.12 -75.98 -42.46
CA GLN A 123 28.64 -75.66 -41.13
C GLN A 123 29.90 -74.80 -41.17
N SER A 124 30.83 -75.10 -42.08
CA SER A 124 32.08 -74.34 -42.27
C SER A 124 31.86 -72.87 -42.66
N LYS A 125 30.75 -72.55 -43.33
CA LYS A 125 30.38 -71.18 -43.75
C LYS A 125 29.60 -70.42 -42.70
N LEU A 126 28.93 -71.14 -41.79
CA LEU A 126 28.04 -70.56 -40.77
C LEU A 126 28.71 -70.44 -39.39
N LEU A 127 29.76 -71.23 -39.12
CA LEU A 127 30.55 -71.17 -37.89
C LEU A 127 31.10 -69.77 -37.57
N SER A 128 31.41 -68.95 -38.59
CA SER A 128 31.88 -67.58 -38.37
C SER A 128 30.86 -66.68 -37.68
N CYS A 129 29.56 -66.99 -37.77
CA CYS A 129 28.51 -66.21 -37.13
C CYS A 129 28.46 -66.39 -35.61
N LEU A 130 29.03 -67.46 -35.04
CA LEU A 130 29.08 -67.64 -33.58
C LEU A 130 29.85 -66.51 -32.86
N ASN A 131 30.72 -65.79 -33.58
CA ASN A 131 31.50 -64.68 -33.07
C ASN A 131 30.94 -63.29 -33.43
N SER A 132 29.77 -63.20 -34.09
CA SER A 132 29.17 -61.91 -34.45
C SER A 132 28.51 -61.26 -33.23
N VAL A 133 28.39 -59.92 -33.27
CA VAL A 133 27.69 -59.14 -32.22
C VAL A 133 26.21 -59.51 -32.15
N ASP A 134 25.63 -59.82 -33.31
CA ASP A 134 24.28 -60.37 -33.44
C ASP A 134 24.38 -61.67 -34.25
N LEU A 135 24.22 -62.80 -33.56
CA LEU A 135 24.33 -64.15 -34.11
C LEU A 135 23.29 -64.39 -35.20
N TRP A 136 22.03 -64.04 -34.91
CA TRP A 136 20.90 -64.36 -35.77
C TRP A 136 20.81 -63.43 -36.98
N ALA A 137 21.21 -62.17 -36.84
CA ALA A 137 21.40 -61.29 -38.01
C ALA A 137 22.45 -61.84 -38.98
N CYS A 138 23.60 -62.31 -38.47
CA CYS A 138 24.64 -62.92 -39.32
C CYS A 138 24.16 -64.21 -39.99
N LEU A 139 23.43 -65.06 -39.26
CA LEU A 139 22.88 -66.30 -39.80
C LEU A 139 21.82 -66.03 -40.87
N GLU A 140 21.01 -64.99 -40.71
CA GLU A 140 19.99 -64.59 -41.68
C GLU A 140 20.61 -64.02 -42.96
N ASP A 141 21.66 -63.20 -42.84
CA ASP A 141 22.44 -62.72 -44.00
C ASP A 141 23.03 -63.92 -44.78
N LYS A 142 23.62 -64.88 -44.07
CA LYS A 142 24.18 -66.09 -44.69
C LYS A 142 23.13 -67.04 -45.24
N ARG A 143 21.94 -67.08 -44.65
CA ARG A 143 20.79 -67.84 -45.17
C ARG A 143 20.36 -67.33 -46.54
N GLN A 144 20.38 -66.01 -46.77
CA GLN A 144 20.01 -65.43 -48.07
C GLN A 144 21.00 -65.79 -49.20
N GLU A 145 22.25 -66.09 -48.85
CA GLU A 145 23.29 -66.56 -49.79
C GLU A 145 23.12 -68.05 -50.18
N LEU A 146 22.26 -68.82 -49.48
CA LEU A 146 22.05 -70.24 -49.74
C LEU A 146 20.89 -70.49 -50.75
N PRO A 147 20.97 -71.55 -51.60
CA PRO A 147 19.91 -71.90 -52.54
C PRO A 147 18.57 -72.21 -51.84
N GLN A 148 17.44 -71.86 -52.45
CA GLN A 148 16.09 -72.09 -51.90
C GLN A 148 15.73 -73.59 -51.71
N SER A 149 16.42 -74.48 -52.41
CA SER A 149 16.27 -75.94 -52.29
C SER A 149 17.11 -76.56 -51.17
N ASN A 150 17.93 -75.76 -50.47
CA ASN A 150 18.84 -76.23 -49.44
C ASN A 150 18.08 -76.46 -48.12
N THR A 151 18.26 -77.64 -47.52
CA THR A 151 17.62 -78.04 -46.26
C THR A 151 18.06 -77.13 -45.10
N CYS A 152 19.33 -76.75 -45.01
CA CYS A 152 19.83 -75.80 -44.01
C CYS A 152 19.15 -74.42 -44.16
N GLN A 153 18.99 -73.94 -45.39
CA GLN A 153 18.35 -72.65 -45.68
C GLN A 153 16.89 -72.61 -45.22
N GLN A 154 16.16 -73.72 -45.38
CA GLN A 154 14.79 -73.87 -44.88
C GLN A 154 14.75 -73.94 -43.36
N GLN A 155 15.67 -74.69 -42.72
CA GLN A 155 15.71 -74.81 -41.27
C GLN A 155 16.13 -73.52 -40.56
N LEU A 156 17.06 -72.76 -41.14
CA LEU A 156 17.42 -71.41 -40.66
C LEU A 156 16.21 -70.46 -40.74
N ARG A 157 15.44 -70.51 -41.83
CA ARG A 157 14.22 -69.70 -41.98
C ARG A 157 13.17 -70.05 -40.93
N ARG A 158 12.95 -71.35 -40.69
CA ARG A 158 12.03 -71.89 -39.68
C ARG A 158 12.40 -71.43 -38.26
N ALA A 159 13.67 -71.63 -37.88
CA ALA A 159 14.18 -71.19 -36.59
C ALA A 159 14.14 -69.66 -36.41
N HIS A 160 14.49 -68.89 -37.45
CA HIS A 160 14.40 -67.43 -37.43
C HIS A 160 12.96 -66.94 -37.25
N THR A 161 11.99 -67.57 -37.93
CA THR A 161 10.57 -67.22 -37.80
C THR A 161 10.05 -67.53 -36.39
N ALA A 162 10.52 -68.62 -35.77
CA ALA A 162 10.14 -69.00 -34.42
C ALA A 162 10.74 -68.10 -33.32
N LEU A 163 11.80 -67.33 -33.60
CA LEU A 163 12.41 -66.40 -32.64
C LEU A 163 11.58 -65.12 -32.40
N GLY A 164 10.85 -64.65 -33.41
CA GLY A 164 10.08 -63.39 -33.37
C GLY A 164 10.92 -62.13 -33.59
N GLU A 165 10.27 -60.99 -33.84
CA GLU A 165 10.95 -59.73 -34.21
C GLU A 165 11.68 -59.05 -33.03
N ASP A 166 11.29 -59.33 -31.78
CA ASP A 166 11.79 -58.65 -30.58
C ASP A 166 12.91 -59.40 -29.81
N TYR A 167 13.42 -60.52 -30.34
CA TYR A 167 14.32 -61.43 -29.60
C TYR A 167 15.60 -60.74 -29.05
N ALA A 168 16.11 -59.72 -29.76
CA ALA A 168 17.34 -59.01 -29.40
C ALA A 168 17.18 -58.12 -28.14
N ASN A 169 15.97 -57.64 -27.84
CA ASN A 169 15.72 -56.70 -26.73
C ASN A 169 15.50 -57.40 -25.37
N ILE A 170 15.50 -58.74 -25.34
CA ILE A 170 15.12 -59.54 -24.16
C ILE A 170 16.31 -60.22 -23.48
N GLY A 171 17.49 -60.16 -24.10
CA GLY A 171 18.71 -60.81 -23.58
C GLY A 171 19.06 -60.36 -22.15
N ASP A 172 18.92 -59.07 -21.85
CA ASP A 172 19.21 -58.51 -20.53
C ASP A 172 18.21 -58.98 -19.45
N PHE A 173 16.92 -59.09 -19.80
CA PHE A 173 15.91 -59.64 -18.89
C PHE A 173 16.18 -61.12 -18.59
N TYR A 174 16.57 -61.90 -19.60
CA TYR A 174 16.88 -63.31 -19.41
C TYR A 174 18.18 -63.55 -18.66
N ALA A 175 19.19 -62.70 -18.87
CA ALA A 175 20.43 -62.72 -18.09
C ALA A 175 20.15 -62.44 -16.59
N ALA A 176 19.22 -61.53 -16.30
CA ALA A 176 18.90 -61.15 -14.92
C ALA A 176 17.88 -62.08 -14.24
N CYS A 177 16.85 -62.54 -14.95
CA CYS A 177 15.69 -63.24 -14.38
C CYS A 177 15.53 -64.70 -14.83
N GLY A 178 16.32 -65.19 -15.79
CA GLY A 178 16.08 -66.49 -16.44
C GLY A 178 16.03 -67.69 -15.49
N SER A 179 16.92 -67.73 -14.48
CA SER A 179 16.95 -68.81 -13.48
C SER A 179 15.68 -68.84 -12.62
N LEU A 180 15.12 -67.68 -12.27
CA LEU A 180 13.87 -67.57 -11.52
C LEU A 180 12.67 -67.99 -12.38
N VAL A 181 12.69 -67.66 -13.67
CA VAL A 181 11.62 -68.08 -14.61
C VAL A 181 11.55 -69.60 -14.68
N GLU A 182 12.71 -70.25 -14.78
CA GLU A 182 12.82 -71.72 -14.80
C GLU A 182 12.41 -72.34 -13.45
N GLN A 183 12.91 -71.79 -12.34
CA GLN A 183 12.61 -72.30 -10.99
C GLN A 183 11.11 -72.28 -10.68
N HIS A 184 10.41 -71.20 -11.06
CA HIS A 184 8.99 -71.03 -10.76
C HIS A 184 8.07 -71.43 -11.92
N LYS A 185 8.60 -72.01 -13.00
CA LYS A 185 7.85 -72.35 -14.22
C LYS A 185 6.99 -71.20 -14.75
N CYS A 186 7.57 -70.00 -14.74
CA CYS A 186 6.84 -68.76 -15.04
C CYS A 186 6.83 -68.36 -16.51
N GLY A 187 7.39 -69.17 -17.41
CA GLY A 187 7.33 -68.88 -18.85
C GLY A 187 5.87 -68.84 -19.35
N ARG A 188 5.48 -67.75 -20.01
CA ARG A 188 4.13 -67.58 -20.58
C ARG A 188 4.20 -67.20 -22.06
N MET A 189 3.25 -67.70 -22.84
CA MET A 189 3.09 -67.32 -24.26
C MET A 189 2.23 -66.06 -24.38
N ASN A 190 2.42 -65.28 -25.45
CA ASN A 190 1.64 -64.06 -25.69
C ASN A 190 0.29 -64.43 -26.30
N VAL A 191 -0.77 -64.28 -25.50
CA VAL A 191 -2.15 -64.57 -25.88
C VAL A 191 -2.76 -63.43 -26.71
N GLU A 192 -2.24 -62.21 -26.58
CA GLU A 192 -2.81 -60.99 -27.17
C GLU A 192 -2.31 -60.71 -28.60
N HIS A 193 -1.15 -61.25 -29.01
CA HIS A 193 -0.52 -60.99 -30.31
C HIS A 193 -0.18 -62.29 -31.04
N LEU A 194 -0.60 -62.40 -32.30
CA LEU A 194 -0.35 -63.56 -33.18
C LEU A 194 0.63 -63.19 -34.31
N PRO A 195 1.64 -64.03 -34.61
CA PRO A 195 1.94 -65.33 -34.00
C PRO A 195 2.41 -65.23 -32.54
N ALA A 196 2.09 -66.25 -31.74
CA ALA A 196 2.21 -66.22 -30.28
C ALA A 196 3.67 -66.29 -29.78
N LEU A 197 4.33 -65.14 -29.66
CA LEU A 197 5.70 -65.04 -29.15
C LEU A 197 5.77 -65.13 -27.62
N LEU A 198 6.99 -65.20 -27.07
CA LEU A 198 7.24 -65.15 -25.62
C LEU A 198 6.55 -63.93 -24.97
N SER A 199 5.70 -64.14 -23.96
CA SER A 199 5.11 -63.05 -23.18
C SER A 199 6.05 -62.64 -22.06
N GLN A 200 6.83 -61.59 -22.30
CA GLN A 200 7.71 -61.01 -21.28
C GLN A 200 6.91 -60.52 -20.06
N LEU A 201 5.76 -59.88 -20.31
CA LEU A 201 4.91 -59.38 -19.23
C LEU A 201 4.25 -60.52 -18.46
N GLY A 202 3.63 -61.49 -19.13
CA GLY A 202 3.00 -62.63 -18.45
C GLY A 202 4.02 -63.40 -17.62
N THR A 203 5.26 -63.51 -18.14
CA THR A 203 6.39 -64.11 -17.42
C THR A 203 6.80 -63.27 -16.21
N ALA A 204 6.92 -61.95 -16.35
CA ALA A 204 7.26 -61.04 -15.26
C ALA A 204 6.17 -60.98 -14.17
N GLN A 205 4.89 -60.96 -14.56
CA GLN A 205 3.74 -60.98 -13.63
C GLN A 205 3.68 -62.27 -12.83
N CYS A 206 3.92 -63.42 -13.47
CA CYS A 206 4.05 -64.69 -12.77
C CYS A 206 5.18 -64.65 -11.74
N LEU A 207 6.36 -64.14 -12.14
CA LEU A 207 7.50 -64.00 -11.22
C LEU A 207 7.15 -63.12 -10.01
N VAL A 208 6.54 -61.95 -10.23
CA VAL A 208 6.11 -61.04 -9.15
C VAL A 208 5.12 -61.73 -8.22
N ALA A 209 4.14 -62.47 -8.77
CA ALA A 209 3.17 -63.21 -7.98
C ALA A 209 3.83 -64.27 -7.07
N HIS A 210 4.78 -65.05 -7.58
CA HIS A 210 5.48 -66.08 -6.80
C HIS A 210 6.51 -65.52 -5.81
N THR A 211 7.10 -64.36 -6.08
CA THR A 211 8.09 -63.73 -5.18
C THR A 211 7.45 -63.11 -3.94
N SER A 212 6.16 -62.77 -4.00
CA SER A 212 5.41 -62.25 -2.85
C SER A 212 5.29 -63.25 -1.69
N GLN A 213 5.59 -64.55 -1.92
CA GLN A 213 5.34 -65.61 -0.93
C GLN A 213 6.57 -66.39 -0.45
N ALA A 214 7.66 -66.59 -1.20
CA ALA A 214 8.88 -67.26 -0.66
C ALA A 214 10.11 -67.26 -1.61
N THR A 215 10.82 -66.13 -1.77
CA THR A 215 12.29 -66.00 -1.99
C THR A 215 12.64 -64.54 -2.33
N PRO A 216 13.74 -63.95 -1.83
CA PRO A 216 14.13 -62.59 -2.21
C PRO A 216 14.65 -62.54 -3.65
N MET A 217 13.91 -61.87 -4.54
CA MET A 217 14.34 -61.59 -5.91
C MET A 217 15.51 -60.58 -5.92
N ASP A 218 16.54 -60.89 -6.71
CA ASP A 218 17.73 -60.05 -6.87
C ASP A 218 17.39 -58.67 -7.47
N LEU A 219 18.20 -57.67 -7.12
CA LEU A 219 18.02 -56.28 -7.54
C LEU A 219 18.10 -56.14 -9.08
N THR A 220 18.96 -56.92 -9.73
CA THR A 220 19.10 -56.88 -11.19
C THR A 220 17.84 -57.37 -11.89
N CYS A 221 17.23 -58.46 -11.41
CA CYS A 221 15.96 -58.96 -11.92
C CYS A 221 14.79 -58.00 -11.63
N LYS A 222 14.73 -57.40 -10.44
CA LYS A 222 13.72 -56.35 -10.13
C LYS A 222 13.82 -55.16 -11.06
N VAL A 223 15.02 -54.71 -11.41
CA VAL A 223 15.22 -53.60 -12.36
C VAL A 223 14.75 -54.00 -13.76
N ALA A 224 15.07 -55.22 -14.21
CA ALA A 224 14.65 -55.71 -15.51
C ALA A 224 13.11 -55.87 -15.62
N ILE A 225 12.44 -56.37 -14.58
CA ILE A 225 10.97 -56.46 -14.51
C ILE A 225 10.32 -55.07 -14.56
N ASN A 226 10.83 -54.11 -13.76
CA ASN A 226 10.31 -52.74 -13.77
C ASN A 226 10.48 -52.07 -15.14
N ALA A 227 11.57 -52.36 -15.87
CA ALA A 227 11.78 -51.84 -17.21
C ALA A 227 10.73 -52.36 -18.21
N ILE A 228 10.36 -53.66 -18.13
CA ILE A 228 9.32 -54.28 -18.95
C ILE A 228 7.93 -53.67 -18.65
N GLU A 229 7.60 -53.51 -17.36
CA GLU A 229 6.32 -52.90 -16.96
C GLU A 229 6.21 -51.43 -17.39
N GLN A 230 7.30 -50.65 -17.29
CA GLN A 230 7.34 -49.25 -17.72
C GLN A 230 7.27 -49.07 -19.24
N GLN A 231 7.91 -49.97 -20.01
CA GLN A 231 7.80 -49.96 -21.47
C GLN A 231 6.36 -50.23 -21.93
N ARG A 232 5.63 -51.16 -21.29
CA ARG A 232 4.21 -51.43 -21.62
C ARG A 232 3.32 -50.21 -21.43
N GLY A 233 3.51 -49.42 -20.39
CA GLY A 233 2.70 -48.20 -20.15
C GLY A 233 2.82 -47.17 -21.29
N MET A 234 4.02 -46.99 -21.84
CA MET A 234 4.23 -46.11 -22.99
C MET A 234 3.74 -46.73 -24.29
N MET A 235 3.97 -48.03 -24.49
CA MET A 235 3.48 -48.76 -25.67
C MET A 235 1.95 -48.74 -25.75
N GLU A 236 1.26 -48.94 -24.62
CA GLU A 236 -0.20 -48.88 -24.55
C GLU A 236 -0.74 -47.47 -24.83
N LEU A 237 -0.09 -46.42 -24.28
CA LEU A 237 -0.43 -45.04 -24.61
C LEU A 237 -0.29 -44.76 -26.11
N PHE A 238 0.85 -45.12 -26.72
CA PHE A 238 1.06 -44.89 -28.15
C PHE A 238 0.19 -45.79 -29.04
N ARG A 239 -0.21 -46.98 -28.57
CA ARG A 239 -1.18 -47.84 -29.25
C ARG A 239 -2.55 -47.17 -29.30
N VAL A 240 -3.04 -46.68 -28.16
CA VAL A 240 -4.33 -45.97 -28.08
C VAL A 240 -4.29 -44.65 -28.86
N CYS A 241 -3.18 -43.92 -28.77
CA CYS A 241 -3.00 -42.62 -29.42
C CYS A 241 -2.43 -42.71 -30.85
N SER A 242 -2.32 -43.88 -31.46
CA SER A 242 -1.59 -44.04 -32.73
C SER A 242 -2.24 -43.24 -33.88
N GLY A 243 -3.56 -43.24 -33.97
CA GLY A 243 -4.30 -42.47 -34.97
C GLY A 243 -4.15 -40.97 -34.74
N ASP A 244 -4.27 -40.54 -33.48
CA ASP A 244 -4.14 -39.15 -33.06
C ASP A 244 -2.72 -38.61 -33.29
N LEU A 245 -1.69 -39.41 -33.01
CA LEU A 245 -0.29 -39.04 -33.22
C LEU A 245 -0.01 -38.78 -34.70
N THR A 246 -0.58 -39.60 -35.58
CA THR A 246 -0.40 -39.45 -37.03
C THR A 246 -1.13 -38.19 -37.54
N ALA A 247 -2.28 -37.87 -36.96
CA ALA A 247 -3.09 -36.72 -37.36
C ALA A 247 -2.53 -35.38 -36.86
N LEU A 248 -2.09 -35.32 -35.60
CA LEU A 248 -1.72 -34.07 -34.92
C LEU A 248 -0.22 -33.84 -34.83
N CYS A 249 0.57 -34.91 -34.89
CA CYS A 249 2.03 -34.88 -34.72
C CYS A 249 2.75 -35.60 -35.86
N PRO A 250 2.53 -35.21 -37.14
CA PRO A 250 3.02 -35.97 -38.30
C PRO A 250 4.55 -36.02 -38.43
N GLN A 251 5.27 -35.14 -37.74
CA GLN A 251 6.74 -35.08 -37.73
C GLN A 251 7.37 -35.98 -36.66
N GLU A 252 6.57 -36.55 -35.77
CA GLU A 252 7.05 -37.25 -34.58
C GLU A 252 6.89 -38.78 -34.73
N ARG A 253 7.87 -39.54 -34.25
CA ARG A 253 7.83 -41.01 -34.29
C ARG A 253 7.25 -41.59 -33.01
N ALA A 254 6.32 -42.53 -33.13
CA ALA A 254 5.74 -43.25 -31.99
C ALA A 254 6.83 -43.86 -31.09
N GLY A 255 6.62 -43.84 -29.77
CA GLY A 255 7.60 -44.31 -28.79
C GLY A 255 8.70 -43.31 -28.42
N THR A 256 8.75 -42.12 -29.04
CA THR A 256 9.73 -41.08 -28.70
C THR A 256 9.22 -40.10 -27.63
N PRO A 257 10.11 -39.51 -26.81
CA PRO A 257 9.73 -38.44 -25.88
C PRO A 257 9.09 -37.22 -26.57
N SER A 258 9.52 -36.90 -27.79
CA SER A 258 8.99 -35.79 -28.58
C SER A 258 7.56 -36.06 -29.07
N ALA A 259 7.25 -37.29 -29.49
CA ALA A 259 5.89 -37.72 -29.82
C ALA A 259 4.94 -37.61 -28.63
N LEU A 260 5.39 -38.04 -27.44
CA LEU A 260 4.60 -37.88 -26.21
C LEU A 260 4.40 -36.39 -25.88
N LYS A 261 5.46 -35.57 -25.94
CA LYS A 261 5.37 -34.12 -25.70
C LYS A 261 4.41 -33.43 -26.68
N CYS A 262 4.35 -33.89 -27.93
CA CYS A 262 3.40 -33.37 -28.91
C CYS A 262 1.95 -33.76 -28.58
N LEU A 263 1.67 -35.05 -28.33
CA LEU A 263 0.34 -35.51 -27.92
C LEU A 263 -0.18 -34.79 -26.67
N VAL A 264 0.68 -34.60 -25.66
CA VAL A 264 0.36 -33.87 -24.43
C VAL A 264 0.02 -32.39 -24.72
N ARG A 265 0.71 -31.74 -25.66
CA ARG A 265 0.37 -30.36 -26.08
C ARG A 265 -1.02 -30.27 -26.72
N HIS A 266 -1.43 -31.33 -27.41
CA HIS A 266 -2.76 -31.44 -28.03
C HIS A 266 -3.79 -32.15 -27.15
N LYS A 267 -3.51 -32.40 -25.85
CA LYS A 267 -4.43 -33.08 -24.91
C LYS A 267 -5.85 -32.53 -24.91
N ASN A 268 -5.99 -31.22 -25.11
CA ASN A 268 -7.28 -30.49 -25.10
C ASN A 268 -7.72 -30.04 -26.50
N ASP A 269 -7.08 -30.57 -27.55
CA ASP A 269 -7.49 -30.33 -28.93
C ASP A 269 -8.78 -31.13 -29.20
N PRO A 270 -9.85 -30.50 -29.73
CA PRO A 270 -11.11 -31.21 -30.01
C PRO A 270 -10.95 -32.35 -31.03
N SER A 271 -9.85 -32.37 -31.80
CA SER A 271 -9.53 -33.43 -32.74
C SER A 271 -8.83 -34.65 -32.11
N LEU A 272 -8.44 -34.57 -30.83
CA LEU A 272 -7.84 -35.69 -30.10
C LEU A 272 -8.93 -36.65 -29.59
N SER A 273 -8.77 -37.96 -29.81
CA SER A 273 -9.74 -38.94 -29.32
C SER A 273 -9.87 -38.94 -27.78
N SER A 274 -11.09 -39.13 -27.28
CA SER A 274 -11.37 -39.20 -25.83
C SER A 274 -10.59 -40.31 -25.12
N HIS A 275 -10.30 -41.40 -25.84
CA HIS A 275 -9.55 -42.54 -25.31
C HIS A 275 -8.06 -42.20 -25.17
N CYS A 276 -7.47 -41.51 -26.16
CA CYS A 276 -6.10 -41.02 -26.05
C CYS A 276 -5.99 -39.93 -24.96
N ALA A 277 -6.92 -38.98 -24.92
CA ALA A 277 -6.97 -37.95 -23.87
C ALA A 277 -7.07 -38.57 -22.45
N GLY A 278 -7.84 -39.63 -22.29
CA GLY A 278 -7.95 -40.41 -21.05
C GLY A 278 -6.65 -41.09 -20.64
N GLN A 279 -5.93 -41.72 -21.59
CA GLN A 279 -4.64 -42.35 -21.33
C GLN A 279 -3.54 -41.33 -20.98
N ILE A 280 -3.53 -40.18 -21.65
CA ILE A 280 -2.65 -39.07 -21.30
C ILE A 280 -2.95 -38.59 -19.87
N SER A 281 -4.23 -38.41 -19.52
CA SER A 281 -4.64 -37.95 -18.18
C SER A 281 -4.29 -38.93 -17.07
N LEU A 282 -4.49 -40.23 -17.28
CA LEU A 282 -4.12 -41.27 -16.33
C LEU A 282 -2.61 -41.26 -16.07
N ARG A 283 -1.81 -41.08 -17.13
CA ARG A 283 -0.37 -40.99 -17.03
C ARG A 283 0.09 -39.72 -16.32
N ASP A 284 -0.52 -38.58 -16.61
CA ASP A 284 -0.24 -37.31 -15.92
C ASP A 284 -0.53 -37.43 -14.42
N GLN A 285 -1.66 -38.04 -14.04
CA GLN A 285 -2.00 -38.30 -12.63
C GLN A 285 -0.95 -39.18 -11.95
N GLN A 286 -0.41 -40.19 -12.64
CA GLN A 286 0.68 -41.01 -12.11
C GLN A 286 1.99 -40.22 -11.97
N MET A 287 2.30 -39.32 -12.91
CA MET A 287 3.45 -38.42 -12.81
C MET A 287 3.32 -37.43 -11.65
N GLY A 288 2.12 -36.88 -11.43
CA GLY A 288 1.82 -35.97 -10.31
C GLY A 288 1.84 -36.67 -8.94
N ARG A 289 1.88 -38.01 -8.91
CA ARG A 289 1.99 -38.80 -7.67
C ARG A 289 3.39 -39.31 -7.38
N ASP A 290 4.22 -39.57 -8.38
CA ASP A 290 5.58 -40.08 -8.18
C ASP A 290 6.52 -39.57 -9.27
N TYR A 291 7.54 -38.82 -8.83
CA TYR A 291 8.57 -38.26 -9.71
C TYR A 291 9.30 -39.32 -10.55
N ARG A 292 9.36 -40.58 -10.07
CA ARG A 292 10.02 -41.70 -10.78
C ARG A 292 9.29 -42.09 -12.06
N VAL A 293 7.99 -41.79 -12.16
CA VAL A 293 7.19 -42.00 -13.38
C VAL A 293 7.56 -40.97 -14.45
N SER A 294 8.06 -39.80 -14.05
CA SER A 294 8.66 -38.83 -14.96
C SER A 294 10.12 -39.20 -15.25
N HIS A 295 10.35 -40.05 -16.26
CA HIS A 295 11.71 -40.45 -16.65
C HIS A 295 12.61 -39.24 -17.01
N GLY A 296 12.03 -38.16 -17.57
CA GLY A 296 12.75 -36.91 -17.84
C GLY A 296 13.30 -36.28 -16.55
N LEU A 297 12.42 -35.98 -15.60
CA LEU A 297 12.79 -35.40 -14.30
C LEU A 297 13.70 -36.34 -13.48
N ALA A 298 13.36 -37.62 -13.39
CA ALA A 298 14.10 -38.60 -12.61
C ALA A 298 15.51 -38.86 -13.17
N LYS A 299 15.70 -38.73 -14.49
CA LYS A 299 17.01 -38.85 -15.14
C LYS A 299 17.80 -37.54 -15.04
N ALA A 300 17.18 -36.42 -15.40
CA ALA A 300 17.84 -35.12 -15.45
C ALA A 300 18.27 -34.62 -14.06
N CYS A 301 17.48 -34.87 -13.02
CA CYS A 301 17.77 -34.45 -11.64
C CYS A 301 18.40 -35.56 -10.79
N LYS A 302 18.84 -36.67 -11.38
CA LYS A 302 19.30 -37.87 -10.64
C LYS A 302 20.47 -37.55 -9.72
N ASP A 303 21.45 -36.81 -10.26
CA ASP A 303 22.71 -36.54 -9.59
C ASP A 303 22.50 -35.50 -8.49
N GLU A 304 21.67 -34.50 -8.71
CA GLU A 304 21.31 -33.46 -7.74
C GLU A 304 20.52 -34.04 -6.57
N ILE A 305 19.52 -34.89 -6.83
CA ILE A 305 18.76 -35.57 -5.78
C ILE A 305 19.68 -36.40 -4.88
N LYS A 306 20.70 -37.04 -5.46
CA LYS A 306 21.67 -37.86 -4.72
C LYS A 306 22.66 -36.98 -3.94
N LEU A 307 23.21 -35.95 -4.59
CA LEU A 307 24.22 -35.04 -4.05
C LEU A 307 23.67 -34.26 -2.84
N HIS A 308 22.44 -33.77 -2.94
CA HIS A 308 21.80 -32.97 -1.90
C HIS A 308 20.92 -33.78 -0.94
N HIS A 309 20.98 -35.12 -1.02
CA HIS A 309 20.28 -36.02 -0.12
C HIS A 309 18.76 -35.77 -0.02
N CYS A 310 18.11 -35.32 -1.10
CA CYS A 310 16.67 -35.03 -1.14
C CYS A 310 15.77 -36.27 -0.93
N ARG A 311 16.35 -37.46 -0.71
CA ARG A 311 15.64 -38.70 -0.34
C ARG A 311 15.66 -38.99 1.16
N ARG A 312 16.39 -38.22 1.96
CA ARG A 312 16.54 -38.47 3.40
C ARG A 312 15.36 -37.86 4.17
N GLY A 313 14.63 -38.69 4.92
CA GLY A 313 13.50 -38.23 5.76
C GLY A 313 12.19 -37.97 4.99
N VAL A 314 12.09 -38.50 3.77
CA VAL A 314 10.95 -38.32 2.87
C VAL A 314 9.88 -39.37 3.16
N SER A 315 8.60 -39.00 3.05
CA SER A 315 7.46 -39.88 3.34
C SER A 315 7.47 -41.18 2.50
N GLU A 316 6.87 -42.24 3.03
CA GLU A 316 6.54 -43.44 2.27
C GLU A 316 5.38 -43.22 1.28
N ASP A 317 4.54 -42.23 1.55
CA ASP A 317 3.54 -41.76 0.60
C ASP A 317 4.24 -41.15 -0.63
N LYS A 318 3.94 -41.72 -1.81
CA LYS A 318 4.53 -41.31 -3.08
C LYS A 318 4.26 -39.83 -3.39
N GLN A 319 3.07 -39.33 -3.05
CA GLN A 319 2.63 -37.97 -3.34
C GLN A 319 3.45 -36.95 -2.54
N VAL A 320 3.44 -37.12 -1.22
CA VAL A 320 4.22 -36.31 -0.29
C VAL A 320 5.70 -36.37 -0.64
N ARG A 321 6.20 -37.53 -1.08
CA ARG A 321 7.58 -37.72 -1.52
C ARG A 321 7.95 -36.90 -2.75
N LEU A 322 7.10 -36.82 -3.76
CA LEU A 322 7.35 -35.97 -4.93
C LEU A 322 7.41 -34.49 -4.51
N ALA A 323 6.40 -34.02 -3.76
CA ALA A 323 6.37 -32.64 -3.28
C ALA A 323 7.63 -32.29 -2.45
N GLN A 324 8.04 -33.16 -1.54
CA GLN A 324 9.27 -33.02 -0.73
C GLN A 324 10.54 -32.96 -1.59
N ILE A 325 10.63 -33.77 -2.65
CA ILE A 325 11.80 -33.75 -3.56
C ILE A 325 11.84 -32.46 -4.37
N LEU A 326 10.71 -32.00 -4.91
CA LEU A 326 10.63 -30.73 -5.64
C LEU A 326 11.03 -29.55 -4.74
N LEU A 327 10.52 -29.52 -3.51
CA LEU A 327 10.84 -28.48 -2.53
C LEU A 327 12.30 -28.54 -2.05
N CYS A 328 12.88 -29.73 -1.91
CA CYS A 328 14.30 -29.87 -1.57
C CYS A 328 15.21 -29.33 -2.68
N LEU A 329 14.96 -29.71 -3.94
CA LEU A 329 15.71 -29.19 -5.09
C LEU A 329 15.56 -27.67 -5.23
N GLU A 330 14.38 -27.13 -4.91
CA GLU A 330 14.18 -25.69 -4.83
C GLU A 330 14.98 -25.06 -3.69
N SER A 331 14.98 -25.66 -2.49
CA SER A 331 15.80 -25.18 -1.37
C SER A 331 17.28 -25.11 -1.73
N VAL A 332 17.78 -26.10 -2.47
CA VAL A 332 19.14 -26.10 -3.04
C VAL A 332 19.34 -24.90 -3.96
N ALA A 333 18.43 -24.66 -4.90
CA ALA A 333 18.52 -23.49 -5.79
C ALA A 333 18.50 -22.16 -5.00
N LYS A 334 17.56 -21.99 -4.05
CA LYS A 334 17.43 -20.79 -3.20
C LYS A 334 18.64 -20.55 -2.29
N ASN A 335 19.36 -21.60 -1.90
CA ASN A 335 20.59 -21.50 -1.11
C ASN A 335 21.82 -21.03 -1.93
N GLY A 336 21.65 -20.75 -3.23
CA GLY A 336 22.70 -20.25 -4.10
C GLY A 336 23.54 -21.33 -4.77
N THR A 337 23.20 -22.61 -4.59
CA THR A 337 23.85 -23.72 -5.30
C THR A 337 23.23 -23.92 -6.67
N LYS A 338 24.08 -24.08 -7.70
CA LYS A 338 23.62 -24.25 -9.09
C LYS A 338 23.14 -25.67 -9.34
N VAL A 339 21.87 -25.80 -9.68
CA VAL A 339 21.25 -27.03 -10.21
C VAL A 339 21.53 -27.11 -11.72
N ALA A 340 21.71 -28.32 -12.29
CA ALA A 340 21.98 -28.44 -13.72
C ALA A 340 20.85 -27.84 -14.58
N PRO A 341 21.17 -27.18 -15.70
CA PRO A 341 20.16 -26.59 -16.59
C PRO A 341 19.12 -27.60 -17.09
N GLU A 342 19.54 -28.84 -17.36
CA GLU A 342 18.66 -29.92 -17.81
C GLU A 342 17.65 -30.31 -16.73
N CYS A 343 18.09 -30.39 -15.46
CA CYS A 343 17.21 -30.62 -14.32
C CYS A 343 16.25 -29.45 -14.11
N LEU A 344 16.71 -28.20 -14.22
CA LEU A 344 15.86 -27.01 -14.06
C LEU A 344 14.75 -26.91 -15.12
N VAL A 345 15.03 -27.31 -16.37
CA VAL A 345 14.00 -27.35 -17.42
C VAL A 345 12.93 -28.37 -17.08
N GLU A 346 13.31 -29.60 -16.72
CA GLU A 346 12.36 -30.66 -16.37
C GLU A 346 11.61 -30.35 -15.05
N LEU A 347 12.24 -29.65 -14.10
CA LEU A 347 11.61 -29.16 -12.88
C LEU A 347 10.51 -28.14 -13.20
N ASN A 348 10.80 -27.16 -14.05
CA ASN A 348 9.83 -26.14 -14.47
C ASN A 348 8.69 -26.73 -15.31
N ASP A 349 8.98 -27.70 -16.18
CA ASP A 349 7.94 -28.40 -16.94
C ASP A 349 7.00 -29.19 -16.02
N HIS A 350 7.55 -29.83 -14.97
CA HIS A 350 6.74 -30.52 -13.97
C HIS A 350 5.89 -29.55 -13.13
N ARG A 351 6.46 -28.40 -12.74
CA ARG A 351 5.71 -27.33 -12.04
C ARG A 351 4.56 -26.79 -12.86
N ARG A 352 4.79 -26.53 -14.17
CA ARG A 352 3.75 -26.10 -15.10
C ARG A 352 2.63 -27.13 -15.19
N MET A 353 2.98 -28.42 -15.23
CA MET A 353 2.01 -29.51 -15.26
C MET A 353 1.06 -29.42 -14.06
N LEU A 354 1.57 -29.23 -12.84
CA LEU A 354 0.75 -29.09 -11.62
C LEU A 354 -0.22 -27.90 -11.66
N MET A 355 0.19 -26.76 -12.24
CA MET A 355 -0.67 -25.57 -12.41
C MET A 355 -1.64 -25.66 -13.59
N THR A 356 -1.49 -26.67 -14.46
CA THR A 356 -2.35 -26.86 -15.63
C THR A 356 -3.58 -27.70 -15.30
N ASP A 357 -3.53 -28.56 -14.28
CA ASP A 357 -4.62 -29.47 -13.97
C ASP A 357 -4.72 -29.78 -12.47
N TYR A 358 -5.84 -29.37 -11.85
CA TYR A 358 -6.10 -29.58 -10.43
C TYR A 358 -6.16 -31.06 -10.05
N GLN A 359 -6.47 -31.95 -11.00
CA GLN A 359 -6.54 -33.40 -10.75
C GLN A 359 -5.17 -34.03 -10.46
N LEU A 360 -4.09 -33.31 -10.78
CA LEU A 360 -2.73 -33.75 -10.52
C LEU A 360 -2.29 -33.46 -9.09
N SER A 361 -3.09 -32.72 -8.33
CA SER A 361 -2.86 -32.39 -6.92
C SER A 361 -3.92 -33.09 -6.06
N PRO A 362 -3.61 -34.30 -5.53
CA PRO A 362 -4.53 -35.09 -4.72
C PRO A 362 -5.05 -34.33 -3.48
N GLU A 363 -4.22 -33.45 -2.92
CA GLU A 363 -4.58 -32.54 -1.85
C GLU A 363 -5.76 -31.65 -2.28
N LEU A 364 -5.73 -31.07 -3.48
CA LEU A 364 -6.84 -30.26 -3.99
C LEU A 364 -8.11 -31.09 -4.26
N LEU A 365 -7.96 -32.32 -4.76
CA LEU A 365 -9.11 -33.20 -4.98
C LEU A 365 -9.83 -33.57 -3.68
N SER A 366 -9.07 -33.76 -2.60
CA SER A 366 -9.61 -34.05 -1.27
C SER A 366 -10.12 -32.79 -0.58
N ASP A 367 -9.27 -31.76 -0.52
CA ASP A 367 -9.47 -30.58 0.32
C ASP A 367 -10.46 -29.57 -0.28
N CYS A 368 -10.62 -29.57 -1.60
CA CYS A 368 -11.57 -28.71 -2.32
C CYS A 368 -12.77 -29.47 -2.89
N ALA A 369 -13.00 -30.73 -2.47
CA ALA A 369 -14.07 -31.58 -3.01
C ALA A 369 -15.46 -30.93 -2.99
N ASP A 370 -15.78 -30.24 -1.88
CA ASP A 370 -17.06 -29.54 -1.70
C ASP A 370 -17.07 -28.13 -2.34
N ASP A 371 -15.90 -27.51 -2.45
CA ASP A 371 -15.74 -26.12 -2.92
C ASP A 371 -15.81 -26.01 -4.44
N ILE A 372 -15.23 -26.98 -5.17
CA ILE A 372 -15.24 -27.02 -6.64
C ILE A 372 -16.67 -26.96 -7.21
N PRO A 373 -17.60 -27.88 -6.87
CA PRO A 373 -18.96 -27.84 -7.42
C PRO A 373 -19.77 -26.64 -6.91
N LYS A 374 -19.43 -26.10 -5.74
CA LYS A 374 -20.14 -24.98 -5.11
C LYS A 374 -19.82 -23.64 -5.76
N PHE A 375 -18.55 -23.40 -6.10
CA PHE A 375 -18.07 -22.08 -6.54
C PHE A 375 -17.66 -22.01 -8.01
N CYS A 376 -17.24 -23.13 -8.61
CA CYS A 376 -16.77 -23.17 -9.99
C CYS A 376 -17.82 -23.87 -10.86
N PRO A 377 -18.78 -23.12 -11.46
CA PRO A 377 -19.89 -23.70 -12.21
C PRO A 377 -19.40 -24.43 -13.46
N ASP A 378 -20.28 -25.28 -14.02
CA ASP A 378 -20.00 -26.06 -15.22
C ASP A 378 -19.64 -25.21 -16.45
N GLU A 379 -19.88 -23.89 -16.47
CA GLU A 379 -19.37 -22.96 -17.50
C GLU A 379 -17.84 -22.85 -17.52
N HIS A 380 -17.16 -23.03 -16.40
CA HIS A 380 -15.69 -23.19 -16.36
C HIS A 380 -15.26 -24.59 -16.85
N LYS A 381 -16.17 -25.57 -16.80
CA LYS A 381 -16.05 -26.84 -17.53
C LYS A 381 -16.50 -26.71 -19.01
N SER A 382 -17.22 -25.65 -19.38
CA SER A 382 -17.95 -25.50 -20.65
C SER A 382 -17.78 -24.15 -21.38
N GLN A 383 -16.60 -23.52 -21.32
CA GLN A 383 -16.12 -22.62 -22.39
C GLN A 383 -15.82 -23.43 -23.66
N LEU A 384 -16.86 -24.10 -24.15
CA LEU A 384 -16.90 -25.12 -25.18
C LEU A 384 -17.29 -24.53 -26.56
N VAL A 385 -17.44 -23.20 -26.70
CA VAL A 385 -18.10 -22.62 -27.89
C VAL A 385 -17.15 -21.95 -28.89
N ASN A 386 -15.86 -21.71 -28.59
CA ASN A 386 -14.95 -21.01 -29.51
C ASN A 386 -13.57 -21.68 -29.74
N GLY A 387 -13.44 -22.99 -29.58
CA GLY A 387 -12.29 -23.73 -30.09
C GLY A 387 -10.91 -23.41 -29.48
N LEU A 388 -10.85 -22.77 -28.30
CA LEU A 388 -9.63 -22.63 -27.51
C LEU A 388 -9.86 -23.08 -26.05
N SER A 389 -9.51 -24.34 -25.79
CA SER A 389 -8.96 -24.93 -24.56
C SER A 389 -9.45 -24.40 -23.19
N SER A 390 -10.33 -25.15 -22.51
CA SER A 390 -10.45 -25.12 -21.03
C SER A 390 -9.74 -26.34 -20.45
N SER A 391 -8.72 -26.12 -19.64
CA SER A 391 -7.78 -27.14 -19.18
C SER A 391 -7.45 -26.87 -17.73
N GLY A 392 -8.20 -27.47 -16.79
CA GLY A 392 -7.86 -27.68 -15.37
C GLY A 392 -7.40 -26.50 -14.49
N GLY A 393 -6.43 -25.70 -14.94
CA GLY A 393 -5.92 -24.48 -14.33
C GLY A 393 -6.96 -23.35 -14.22
N GLU A 394 -7.99 -23.31 -15.06
CA GLU A 394 -9.12 -22.39 -14.88
C GLU A 394 -9.89 -22.69 -13.58
N ILE A 395 -9.97 -23.97 -13.16
CA ILE A 395 -10.57 -24.35 -11.87
C ILE A 395 -9.66 -23.94 -10.72
N ILE A 396 -8.34 -24.10 -10.86
CA ILE A 396 -7.36 -23.64 -9.86
C ILE A 396 -7.52 -22.13 -9.64
N HIS A 397 -7.54 -21.33 -10.72
CA HIS A 397 -7.74 -19.88 -10.64
C HIS A 397 -9.12 -19.48 -10.12
N CYS A 398 -10.17 -20.23 -10.45
CA CYS A 398 -11.51 -20.02 -9.87
C CYS A 398 -11.48 -20.22 -8.34
N LEU A 399 -10.91 -21.32 -7.85
CA LEU A 399 -10.79 -21.57 -6.41
C LEU A 399 -9.96 -20.47 -5.72
N MET A 400 -8.82 -20.11 -6.30
CA MET A 400 -7.97 -19.02 -5.80
C MET A 400 -8.67 -17.65 -5.81
N TYR A 401 -9.50 -17.38 -6.81
CA TYR A 401 -10.37 -16.19 -6.83
C TYR A 401 -11.40 -16.22 -5.70
N HIS A 402 -11.92 -17.40 -5.35
CA HIS A 402 -12.86 -17.53 -4.24
C HIS A 402 -12.18 -17.46 -2.86
N VAL A 403 -10.87 -17.73 -2.73
CA VAL A 403 -10.12 -17.48 -1.47
C VAL A 403 -10.21 -16.01 -1.06
N ARG A 404 -10.07 -15.08 -2.01
CA ARG A 404 -10.11 -13.62 -1.77
C ARG A 404 -11.51 -13.03 -1.69
N ALA A 405 -12.58 -13.83 -1.81
CA ALA A 405 -13.93 -13.27 -1.89
C ALA A 405 -14.26 -12.47 -0.62
N ARG A 406 -14.70 -11.21 -0.76
CA ARG A 406 -15.01 -10.32 0.39
C ARG A 406 -16.14 -10.83 1.28
N ARG A 407 -17.08 -11.60 0.71
CA ARG A 407 -18.21 -12.18 1.45
C ARG A 407 -17.84 -13.58 1.95
N PRO A 408 -17.94 -13.87 3.27
CA PRO A 408 -17.62 -15.19 3.82
C PRO A 408 -18.38 -16.34 3.14
N GLN A 409 -19.63 -16.10 2.75
CA GLN A 409 -20.50 -17.06 2.06
C GLN A 409 -19.95 -17.51 0.69
N ARG A 410 -19.10 -16.68 0.07
CA ARG A 410 -18.49 -16.90 -1.26
C ARG A 410 -17.03 -17.36 -1.18
N ARG A 411 -16.50 -17.60 0.03
CA ARG A 411 -15.13 -18.10 0.24
C ARG A 411 -15.08 -19.61 0.26
N VAL A 412 -13.97 -20.15 -0.24
CA VAL A 412 -13.62 -21.58 -0.09
C VAL A 412 -13.35 -21.92 1.36
N THR A 413 -13.38 -23.22 1.68
CA THR A 413 -13.05 -23.71 3.01
C THR A 413 -11.58 -23.47 3.36
N SER A 414 -11.26 -23.39 4.66
CA SER A 414 -9.86 -23.27 5.12
C SER A 414 -8.99 -24.47 4.73
N GLN A 415 -9.61 -25.64 4.51
CA GLN A 415 -8.93 -26.84 4.06
C GLN A 415 -8.52 -26.69 2.59
N CYS A 416 -9.45 -26.30 1.71
CA CYS A 416 -9.15 -26.00 0.32
C CYS A 416 -8.11 -24.88 0.17
N GLN A 417 -8.21 -23.81 0.97
CA GLN A 417 -7.21 -22.74 0.97
C GLN A 417 -5.80 -23.27 1.26
N ARG A 418 -5.62 -24.12 2.28
CA ARG A 418 -4.31 -24.74 2.58
C ARG A 418 -3.80 -25.62 1.44
N GLY A 419 -4.70 -26.35 0.76
CA GLY A 419 -4.36 -27.11 -0.44
C GLY A 419 -3.83 -26.21 -1.57
N LEU A 420 -4.44 -25.04 -1.78
CA LEU A 420 -3.99 -24.05 -2.77
C LEU A 420 -2.66 -23.40 -2.38
N GLU A 421 -2.46 -23.09 -1.09
CA GLU A 421 -1.18 -22.59 -0.56
C GLU A 421 -0.05 -23.60 -0.80
N ALA A 422 -0.31 -24.89 -0.55
CA ALA A 422 0.63 -25.97 -0.82
C ALA A 422 0.96 -26.09 -2.32
N LEU A 423 -0.07 -26.01 -3.18
CA LEU A 423 0.13 -26.03 -4.63
C LEU A 423 1.02 -24.87 -5.09
N ILE A 424 0.74 -23.63 -4.69
CA ILE A 424 1.54 -22.45 -5.07
C ILE A 424 2.99 -22.60 -4.63
N LYS A 425 3.23 -23.13 -3.43
CA LYS A 425 4.58 -23.36 -2.90
C LYS A 425 5.33 -24.45 -3.68
N VAL A 426 4.68 -25.56 -4.02
CA VAL A 426 5.30 -26.68 -4.76
C VAL A 426 5.53 -26.33 -6.23
N SER A 427 4.57 -25.62 -6.84
CA SER A 427 4.67 -25.19 -8.23
C SER A 427 5.60 -23.99 -8.43
N ASP A 428 5.95 -23.25 -7.37
CA ASP A 428 6.79 -22.04 -7.44
C ASP A 428 6.22 -20.99 -8.43
N ALA A 429 4.89 -20.92 -8.51
CA ALA A 429 4.17 -20.04 -9.44
C ALA A 429 4.43 -18.54 -9.18
N GLY A 430 4.87 -18.18 -7.98
CA GLY A 430 5.29 -16.81 -7.62
C GLY A 430 6.65 -16.40 -8.18
N GLU A 431 7.55 -17.34 -8.49
CA GLU A 431 8.87 -17.01 -9.07
C GLU A 431 8.81 -16.81 -10.58
N ASP A 432 8.13 -17.72 -11.30
CA ASP A 432 8.11 -17.71 -12.76
C ASP A 432 6.68 -17.72 -13.31
N TRP A 433 6.27 -16.55 -13.82
CA TRP A 433 4.97 -16.35 -14.47
C TRP A 433 4.68 -17.35 -15.62
N ARG A 434 5.70 -18.02 -16.17
CA ARG A 434 5.55 -19.02 -17.25
C ARG A 434 5.09 -20.40 -16.74
N VAL A 435 5.14 -20.63 -15.43
CA VAL A 435 4.63 -21.84 -14.78
C VAL A 435 3.11 -21.84 -14.77
N ASP A 436 2.49 -20.68 -14.50
CA ASP A 436 1.05 -20.53 -14.50
C ASP A 436 0.51 -20.23 -15.93
N PRO A 437 -0.23 -21.17 -16.55
CA PRO A 437 -0.75 -20.98 -17.90
C PRO A 437 -1.79 -19.86 -18.01
N VAL A 438 -2.60 -19.63 -16.97
CA VAL A 438 -3.65 -18.61 -16.97
C VAL A 438 -3.02 -17.22 -16.87
N LEU A 439 -2.09 -17.05 -15.91
CA LEU A 439 -1.31 -15.81 -15.78
C LEU A 439 -0.51 -15.52 -17.05
N ARG A 440 0.15 -16.54 -17.62
CA ARG A 440 0.91 -16.40 -18.86
C ARG A 440 0.05 -15.90 -20.01
N ARG A 441 -1.14 -16.49 -20.19
CA ARG A 441 -2.06 -16.12 -21.26
C ARG A 441 -2.54 -14.67 -21.10
N ALA A 442 -2.90 -14.28 -19.89
CA ALA A 442 -3.42 -12.95 -19.58
C ALA A 442 -2.33 -11.85 -19.70
N CYS A 443 -1.13 -12.11 -19.18
CA CYS A 443 -0.07 -11.11 -19.04
C CYS A 443 0.92 -11.06 -20.21
N LYS A 444 0.94 -12.05 -21.12
CA LYS A 444 1.92 -12.09 -22.22
C LYS A 444 2.03 -10.78 -23.00
N LYS A 445 0.90 -10.15 -23.35
CA LYS A 445 0.90 -8.88 -24.09
C LYS A 445 1.51 -7.72 -23.29
N VAL A 446 1.31 -7.71 -21.97
CA VAL A 446 1.90 -6.70 -21.06
C VAL A 446 3.40 -6.94 -20.95
N VAL A 447 3.83 -8.20 -20.78
CA VAL A 447 5.25 -8.57 -20.72
C VAL A 447 5.97 -8.18 -22.01
N ASP A 448 5.42 -8.55 -23.17
CA ASP A 448 6.03 -8.29 -24.48
C ASP A 448 6.21 -6.78 -24.78
N VAL A 449 5.41 -5.91 -24.15
CA VAL A 449 5.46 -4.44 -24.35
C VAL A 449 6.25 -3.72 -23.25
N ALA A 450 5.99 -4.01 -21.98
CA ALA A 450 6.49 -3.24 -20.84
C ALA A 450 7.60 -3.93 -20.02
N CYS A 451 7.76 -5.25 -20.15
CA CYS A 451 8.74 -6.05 -19.39
C CYS A 451 9.65 -6.89 -20.29
N LYS A 452 9.77 -6.56 -21.58
CA LYS A 452 10.53 -7.33 -22.57
C LYS A 452 12.03 -7.40 -22.28
N ASP A 453 12.58 -6.33 -21.70
CA ASP A 453 14.01 -6.17 -21.42
C ASP A 453 14.39 -6.70 -20.02
N VAL A 454 13.43 -7.26 -19.29
CA VAL A 454 13.64 -7.83 -17.96
C VAL A 454 14.13 -9.26 -18.08
N GLU A 455 15.32 -9.55 -17.54
CA GLU A 455 15.84 -10.90 -17.47
C GLU A 455 14.96 -11.81 -16.60
N GLY A 456 14.62 -13.00 -17.10
CA GLY A 456 13.85 -13.99 -16.35
C GLY A 456 14.59 -14.54 -15.11
N GLY A 457 13.83 -15.09 -14.16
CA GLY A 457 14.33 -15.61 -12.88
C GLY A 457 14.17 -14.64 -11.71
N GLU A 458 14.21 -15.15 -10.47
CA GLU A 458 14.09 -14.37 -9.23
C GLU A 458 12.85 -13.46 -9.19
N ALA A 459 11.71 -13.89 -9.74
CA ALA A 459 10.47 -13.10 -9.79
C ALA A 459 10.59 -11.70 -10.43
N ARG A 460 11.64 -11.39 -11.20
CA ARG A 460 11.84 -10.04 -11.77
C ARG A 460 10.72 -9.63 -12.72
N VAL A 461 10.23 -10.56 -13.54
CA VAL A 461 9.10 -10.28 -14.45
C VAL A 461 7.80 -10.06 -13.65
N MET A 462 7.57 -10.83 -12.58
CA MET A 462 6.43 -10.62 -11.67
C MET A 462 6.49 -9.24 -11.02
N SER A 463 7.66 -8.84 -10.51
CA SER A 463 7.89 -7.51 -9.96
C SER A 463 7.65 -6.39 -10.99
N CYS A 464 8.12 -6.57 -12.23
CA CYS A 464 7.83 -5.63 -13.31
C CYS A 464 6.32 -5.51 -13.58
N LEU A 465 5.60 -6.63 -13.63
CA LEU A 465 4.15 -6.62 -13.82
C LEU A 465 3.44 -5.89 -12.67
N MET A 466 3.84 -6.13 -11.42
CA MET A 466 3.31 -5.43 -10.24
C MET A 466 3.51 -3.91 -10.32
N GLU A 467 4.67 -3.45 -10.78
CA GLU A 467 4.95 -2.01 -10.98
C GLU A 467 4.16 -1.37 -12.13
N ARG A 468 3.53 -2.18 -13.00
CA ARG A 468 2.67 -1.68 -14.07
C ARG A 468 1.19 -1.62 -13.70
N ILE A 469 0.77 -2.10 -12.53
CA ILE A 469 -0.62 -1.97 -12.08
C ILE A 469 -0.99 -0.47 -12.01
N GLY A 470 -2.20 -0.13 -12.49
CA GLY A 470 -2.68 1.26 -12.58
C GLY A 470 -2.13 2.05 -13.78
N THR A 471 -1.21 1.49 -14.57
CA THR A 471 -0.74 2.13 -15.82
C THR A 471 -1.65 1.75 -17.00
N PRO A 472 -1.73 2.58 -18.06
CA PRO A 472 -2.57 2.27 -19.23
C PRO A 472 -2.11 1.03 -20.02
N VAL A 473 -0.92 0.51 -19.74
CA VAL A 473 -0.38 -0.70 -20.38
C VAL A 473 -0.92 -1.98 -19.72
N MET A 474 -1.33 -1.89 -18.45
CA MET A 474 -1.88 -3.03 -17.72
C MET A 474 -3.28 -3.38 -18.24
N ARG A 475 -3.51 -4.67 -18.48
CA ARG A 475 -4.81 -5.19 -18.92
C ARG A 475 -5.59 -5.72 -17.71
N PRO A 476 -6.91 -5.50 -17.62
CA PRO A 476 -7.71 -5.99 -16.48
C PRO A 476 -7.60 -7.50 -16.23
N GLU A 477 -7.51 -8.30 -17.30
CA GLU A 477 -7.32 -9.76 -17.24
C GLU A 477 -5.96 -10.14 -16.62
N CYS A 478 -4.89 -9.42 -17.00
CA CYS A 478 -3.55 -9.64 -16.45
C CYS A 478 -3.47 -9.20 -14.99
N GLU A 479 -4.01 -8.02 -14.69
CA GLU A 479 -4.06 -7.49 -13.32
C GLU A 479 -4.79 -8.46 -12.39
N GLN A 480 -5.95 -8.99 -12.81
CA GLN A 480 -6.71 -9.94 -12.02
C GLN A 480 -5.94 -11.24 -11.77
N ALA A 481 -5.37 -11.84 -12.82
CA ALA A 481 -4.60 -13.09 -12.70
C ALA A 481 -3.33 -12.90 -11.85
N LEU A 482 -2.66 -11.77 -12.01
CA LEU A 482 -1.45 -11.41 -11.25
C LEU A 482 -1.78 -11.25 -9.76
N LEU A 483 -2.79 -10.43 -9.43
CA LEU A 483 -3.18 -10.21 -8.05
C LEU A 483 -3.56 -11.53 -7.37
N ILE A 484 -4.22 -12.47 -8.07
CA ILE A 484 -4.58 -13.80 -7.55
C ILE A 484 -3.35 -14.55 -7.03
N ILE A 485 -2.27 -14.62 -7.82
CA ILE A 485 -1.03 -15.29 -7.39
C ILE A 485 -0.35 -14.49 -6.27
N GLU A 486 -0.30 -13.17 -6.40
CA GLU A 486 0.34 -12.28 -5.43
C GLU A 486 -0.33 -12.31 -4.04
N TYR A 487 -1.60 -12.68 -3.96
CA TYR A 487 -2.29 -12.91 -2.68
C TYR A 487 -1.64 -13.99 -1.83
N PHE A 488 -1.18 -15.07 -2.46
CA PHE A 488 -0.48 -16.16 -1.78
C PHE A 488 0.96 -15.77 -1.48
N VAL A 489 1.63 -15.13 -2.45
CA VAL A 489 3.01 -14.60 -2.27
C VAL A 489 3.07 -13.59 -1.13
N ALA A 490 2.03 -12.78 -0.95
CA ALA A 490 1.95 -11.81 0.14
C ALA A 490 1.85 -12.47 1.54
N ARG A 491 1.43 -13.73 1.65
CA ARG A 491 1.20 -14.36 2.97
C ARG A 491 2.40 -15.14 3.49
N ASP A 492 3.29 -15.57 2.61
CA ASP A 492 4.52 -16.26 2.98
C ASP A 492 5.74 -15.57 2.36
N PHE A 493 6.58 -14.96 3.20
CA PHE A 493 7.78 -14.24 2.76
C PHE A 493 8.79 -15.14 2.01
N LYS A 494 8.68 -16.48 2.15
CA LYS A 494 9.49 -17.48 1.43
C LYS A 494 9.12 -17.60 -0.04
N LEU A 495 7.91 -17.15 -0.42
CA LEU A 495 7.41 -17.19 -1.80
C LEU A 495 7.85 -16.00 -2.65
N ASP A 496 8.39 -14.93 -2.04
CA ASP A 496 9.10 -13.87 -2.76
C ASP A 496 10.61 -14.19 -2.76
N PRO A 497 11.20 -14.58 -3.92
CA PRO A 497 12.58 -15.04 -3.98
C PRO A 497 13.61 -13.98 -3.58
N GLN A 498 13.37 -12.71 -3.94
CA GLN A 498 14.31 -11.62 -3.67
C GLN A 498 14.27 -11.25 -2.19
N LEU A 499 13.08 -11.12 -1.62
CA LEU A 499 12.88 -10.89 -0.19
C LEU A 499 13.53 -12.01 0.62
N TYR A 500 13.23 -13.27 0.31
CA TYR A 500 13.81 -14.40 1.04
C TYR A 500 15.34 -14.41 0.95
N LYS A 501 15.90 -14.31 -0.26
CA LYS A 501 17.35 -14.34 -0.50
C LYS A 501 18.10 -13.28 0.32
N HIS A 502 17.58 -12.06 0.35
CA HIS A 502 18.27 -10.94 1.01
C HIS A 502 17.94 -10.82 2.51
N CYS A 503 16.74 -11.23 2.93
CA CYS A 503 16.28 -11.09 4.32
C CYS A 503 16.38 -12.33 5.19
N ARG A 504 16.67 -13.53 4.65
CA ARG A 504 16.66 -14.79 5.42
C ARG A 504 17.43 -14.70 6.74
N ASP A 505 18.70 -14.30 6.72
CA ASP A 505 19.48 -14.32 7.97
C ASP A 505 19.06 -13.20 8.94
N ASP A 506 18.49 -12.09 8.45
CA ASP A 506 17.92 -11.05 9.30
C ASP A 506 16.61 -11.53 9.93
N ALA A 507 15.79 -12.27 9.17
CA ALA A 507 14.57 -12.91 9.64
C ALA A 507 14.87 -13.99 10.70
N ILE A 508 15.92 -14.80 10.52
CA ILE A 508 16.36 -15.77 11.52
C ILE A 508 16.84 -15.05 12.79
N LYS A 509 17.64 -13.99 12.63
CA LYS A 509 18.25 -13.25 13.74
C LYS A 509 17.24 -12.49 14.57
N TYR A 510 16.36 -11.72 13.93
CA TYR A 510 15.47 -10.78 14.61
C TYR A 510 14.03 -11.28 14.72
N CYS A 511 13.56 -12.07 13.76
CA CYS A 511 12.16 -12.48 13.65
C CYS A 511 11.93 -13.98 13.91
N ARG A 512 12.97 -14.71 14.34
CA ARG A 512 12.93 -16.15 14.68
C ARG A 512 12.44 -17.04 13.54
N ALA A 513 12.72 -16.68 12.30
CA ALA A 513 12.51 -17.57 11.16
C ALA A 513 13.36 -18.85 11.31
N LYS A 514 12.84 -19.97 10.81
CA LYS A 514 13.52 -21.25 10.65
C LYS A 514 14.67 -21.09 9.65
N ARG A 515 15.68 -21.94 9.81
CA ARG A 515 16.87 -21.94 8.94
C ARG A 515 16.64 -22.58 7.58
N GLN A 516 15.70 -23.52 7.48
CA GLN A 516 15.40 -24.29 6.27
C GLN A 516 14.15 -23.74 5.57
N TRP A 517 14.20 -23.69 4.24
CA TRP A 517 13.10 -23.18 3.40
C TRP A 517 11.94 -24.19 3.27
N ASP A 518 12.29 -25.48 3.22
CA ASP A 518 11.46 -26.63 2.86
C ASP A 518 10.93 -27.46 4.06
N ASP A 519 10.88 -26.89 5.27
CA ASP A 519 10.38 -27.63 6.43
C ASP A 519 8.87 -27.91 6.33
N ILE A 520 8.54 -29.19 6.08
CA ILE A 520 7.18 -29.72 5.88
C ILE A 520 6.69 -30.48 7.14
N GLN A 521 7.57 -30.71 8.13
CA GLN A 521 7.29 -31.60 9.25
C GLN A 521 6.30 -31.03 10.29
N ASP A 522 5.96 -29.74 10.21
CA ASP A 522 4.92 -29.13 11.05
C ASP A 522 3.95 -28.31 10.19
N VAL A 523 2.85 -28.94 9.78
CA VAL A 523 1.77 -28.31 8.98
C VAL A 523 0.77 -27.57 9.90
N GLN A 524 0.81 -27.85 11.21
CA GLN A 524 -0.05 -27.20 12.20
C GLN A 524 0.60 -25.94 12.77
N MET A 525 -0.02 -24.78 12.51
CA MET A 525 0.21 -23.51 13.21
C MET A 525 1.69 -23.12 13.33
N ASP A 526 2.41 -23.14 12.20
CA ASP A 526 3.77 -22.59 12.15
C ASP A 526 3.71 -21.05 12.10
N PRO A 527 4.35 -20.32 13.05
CA PRO A 527 4.48 -18.86 13.01
C PRO A 527 5.06 -18.31 11.71
N GLU A 528 5.76 -19.13 10.92
CA GLU A 528 6.33 -18.76 9.62
C GLU A 528 5.33 -18.72 8.46
N ARG A 529 4.23 -19.47 8.51
CA ARG A 529 3.18 -19.43 7.48
C ARG A 529 2.21 -18.25 7.67
N GLY A 530 2.32 -17.58 8.82
CA GLY A 530 1.52 -16.39 9.15
C GLY A 530 2.26 -15.08 8.83
N PRO A 531 1.53 -13.96 8.80
CA PRO A 531 2.05 -12.64 8.43
C PRO A 531 2.93 -12.02 9.53
N MET A 532 3.72 -12.78 10.28
CA MET A 532 4.50 -12.22 11.41
C MET A 532 5.93 -11.85 11.03
N ILE A 533 6.51 -12.51 10.03
CA ILE A 533 7.90 -12.25 9.63
C ILE A 533 8.03 -10.91 8.93
N LEU A 534 7.20 -10.61 7.92
CA LEU A 534 7.33 -9.34 7.20
C LEU A 534 7.03 -8.12 8.09
N PRO A 535 5.98 -8.06 8.92
CA PRO A 535 5.78 -6.96 9.85
C PRO A 535 6.89 -6.82 10.89
N CYS A 536 7.51 -7.94 11.31
CA CYS A 536 8.71 -7.89 12.13
C CYS A 536 9.87 -7.22 11.36
N LEU A 537 10.19 -7.69 10.15
CA LEU A 537 11.23 -7.09 9.31
C LEU A 537 10.93 -5.60 9.02
N HIS A 538 9.69 -5.25 8.70
CA HIS A 538 9.24 -3.87 8.50
C HIS A 538 9.52 -3.00 9.73
N ARG A 539 9.17 -3.47 10.93
CA ARG A 539 9.49 -2.76 12.18
C ARG A 539 11.00 -2.58 12.37
N MET A 540 11.80 -3.59 12.05
CA MET A 540 13.26 -3.50 12.13
C MET A 540 13.86 -2.55 11.08
N ALA A 541 13.22 -2.41 9.92
CA ALA A 541 13.65 -1.51 8.85
C ALA A 541 13.67 -0.04 9.30
N TYR A 542 12.72 0.35 10.14
CA TYR A 542 12.55 1.71 10.65
C TYR A 542 12.83 1.83 12.16
N SER A 543 13.58 0.88 12.74
CA SER A 543 14.03 0.96 14.12
C SER A 543 14.92 2.20 14.35
N GLU A 544 14.69 2.89 15.47
CA GLU A 544 15.53 4.01 15.92
C GLU A 544 16.88 3.53 16.51
N ASP A 545 16.99 2.25 16.87
CA ASP A 545 18.21 1.66 17.41
C ASP A 545 19.23 1.34 16.30
N GLU A 546 20.29 2.14 16.18
CA GLU A 546 21.36 1.95 15.17
C GLU A 546 22.01 0.55 15.23
N HIS A 547 22.03 -0.07 16.42
CA HIS A 547 22.57 -1.42 16.64
C HIS A 547 21.62 -2.56 16.24
N GLN A 548 20.36 -2.26 15.92
CA GLN A 548 19.34 -3.24 15.53
C GLN A 548 18.70 -2.85 14.19
N THR A 549 19.51 -2.81 13.14
CA THR A 549 19.08 -2.48 11.79
C THR A 549 19.22 -3.67 10.83
N LEU A 550 18.38 -3.70 9.80
CA LEU A 550 18.45 -4.67 8.71
C LEU A 550 19.69 -4.42 7.82
N ARG A 551 20.14 -5.46 7.12
CA ARG A 551 21.14 -5.30 6.06
C ARG A 551 20.56 -4.44 4.93
N LYS A 552 21.42 -3.68 4.23
CA LYS A 552 21.01 -2.72 3.18
C LYS A 552 20.15 -3.35 2.08
N ASP A 553 20.51 -4.56 1.65
CA ASP A 553 19.76 -5.27 0.60
C ASP A 553 18.41 -5.76 1.14
N CYS A 554 18.37 -6.30 2.36
CA CYS A 554 17.10 -6.69 2.99
C CYS A 554 16.18 -5.48 3.19
N PHE A 555 16.73 -4.35 3.65
CA PHE A 555 15.99 -3.09 3.79
C PHE A 555 15.34 -2.68 2.46
N ARG A 556 16.10 -2.73 1.35
CA ARG A 556 15.56 -2.40 0.01
C ARG A 556 14.42 -3.33 -0.40
N GLU A 557 14.57 -4.63 -0.17
CA GLU A 557 13.54 -5.62 -0.52
C GLU A 557 12.28 -5.48 0.35
N VAL A 558 12.42 -5.21 1.65
CA VAL A 558 11.27 -4.91 2.52
C VAL A 558 10.51 -3.70 1.99
N LYS A 559 11.20 -2.62 1.61
CA LYS A 559 10.56 -1.44 1.00
C LYS A 559 9.84 -1.76 -0.31
N ARG A 560 10.47 -2.52 -1.21
CA ARG A 560 9.86 -2.95 -2.48
C ARG A 560 8.56 -3.71 -2.22
N VAL A 561 8.61 -4.72 -1.35
CA VAL A 561 7.47 -5.59 -1.06
C VAL A 561 6.34 -4.82 -0.39
N MET A 562 6.65 -3.95 0.57
CA MET A 562 5.62 -3.12 1.22
C MET A 562 4.94 -2.18 0.22
N ARG A 563 5.69 -1.55 -0.69
CA ARG A 563 5.13 -0.72 -1.77
C ARG A 563 4.23 -1.52 -2.74
N GLN A 564 4.65 -2.72 -3.12
CA GLN A 564 3.85 -3.58 -4.01
C GLN A 564 2.55 -4.06 -3.34
N ARG A 565 2.59 -4.35 -2.04
CA ARG A 565 1.42 -4.75 -1.26
C ARG A 565 0.45 -3.60 -1.01
N ALA A 566 0.97 -2.38 -0.83
CA ALA A 566 0.16 -1.18 -0.62
C ALA A 566 -0.86 -0.90 -1.75
N ILE A 567 -0.66 -1.49 -2.94
CA ILE A 567 -1.55 -1.34 -4.10
C ILE A 567 -2.96 -1.89 -3.85
N SER A 568 -3.14 -2.89 -2.96
CA SER A 568 -4.45 -3.45 -2.67
C SER A 568 -4.53 -4.00 -1.25
N VAL A 569 -5.67 -3.80 -0.59
CA VAL A 569 -5.90 -4.34 0.76
C VAL A 569 -5.82 -5.88 0.78
N ASP A 570 -6.15 -6.57 -0.32
CA ASP A 570 -6.03 -8.03 -0.44
C ASP A 570 -4.57 -8.54 -0.28
N LEU A 571 -3.58 -7.65 -0.48
CA LEU A 571 -2.15 -7.93 -0.35
C LEU A 571 -1.58 -7.50 1.01
N ILE A 572 -2.43 -7.01 1.92
CA ILE A 572 -2.08 -6.57 3.27
C ILE A 572 -2.84 -7.46 4.28
N PRO A 573 -2.35 -8.68 4.58
CA PRO A 573 -3.06 -9.64 5.42
C PRO A 573 -3.45 -9.07 6.79
N GLU A 574 -2.61 -8.20 7.37
CA GLU A 574 -2.82 -7.56 8.67
C GLU A 574 -4.03 -6.62 8.70
N VAL A 575 -4.48 -6.15 7.54
CA VAL A 575 -5.67 -5.32 7.39
C VAL A 575 -6.84 -6.16 6.88
N GLU A 576 -6.64 -6.95 5.82
CA GLU A 576 -7.70 -7.76 5.22
C GLU A 576 -8.39 -8.66 6.26
N ASP A 577 -7.62 -9.43 7.04
CA ASP A 577 -8.16 -10.45 7.94
C ASP A 577 -9.15 -9.89 8.97
N TYR A 578 -8.97 -8.62 9.37
CA TYR A 578 -9.84 -7.94 10.33
C TYR A 578 -10.90 -7.05 9.67
N CYS A 579 -10.73 -6.67 8.41
CA CYS A 579 -11.59 -5.70 7.72
C CYS A 579 -12.51 -6.30 6.65
N LEU A 580 -12.50 -7.61 6.41
CA LEU A 580 -13.32 -8.25 5.37
C LEU A 580 -14.83 -7.93 5.47
N SER A 581 -15.39 -7.99 6.68
CA SER A 581 -16.79 -7.62 6.95
C SER A 581 -17.06 -6.17 6.55
N ASP A 582 -16.25 -5.24 7.06
CA ASP A 582 -16.38 -3.81 6.82
C ASP A 582 -16.15 -3.43 5.35
N LEU A 583 -15.18 -4.05 4.69
CA LEU A 583 -14.97 -3.91 3.24
C LEU A 583 -16.22 -4.33 2.47
N SER A 584 -16.84 -5.45 2.85
CA SER A 584 -18.06 -5.93 2.18
C SER A 584 -19.28 -5.03 2.43
N GLN A 585 -19.33 -4.35 3.58
CA GLN A 585 -20.46 -3.51 4.02
C GLN A 585 -20.35 -2.07 3.51
N TYR A 586 -19.17 -1.47 3.59
CA TYR A 586 -18.94 -0.05 3.32
C TYR A 586 -18.20 0.21 2.00
N CYS A 587 -17.35 -0.72 1.55
CA CYS A 587 -16.43 -0.55 0.41
C CYS A 587 -16.70 -1.61 -0.66
N GLY A 588 -17.97 -1.70 -1.11
CA GLY A 588 -18.46 -2.70 -2.06
C GLY A 588 -17.91 -2.57 -3.49
N GLU A 589 -18.64 -3.10 -4.47
CA GLU A 589 -18.19 -3.18 -5.89
C GLU A 589 -18.00 -1.80 -6.58
N LEU A 590 -18.49 -0.71 -5.98
CA LEU A 590 -18.32 0.67 -6.48
C LEU A 590 -16.94 1.26 -6.15
N THR A 591 -16.14 0.59 -5.33
CA THR A 591 -14.78 1.00 -5.00
C THR A 591 -13.83 0.46 -6.06
N GLU A 592 -13.14 1.36 -6.79
CA GLU A 592 -12.12 0.97 -7.77
C GLU A 592 -11.00 0.17 -7.07
N LYS A 593 -10.45 -0.84 -7.76
CA LYS A 593 -9.38 -1.67 -7.20
C LYS A 593 -8.17 -0.79 -6.85
N GLY A 594 -7.67 -0.93 -5.64
CA GLY A 594 -6.58 -0.14 -5.08
C GLY A 594 -6.99 1.12 -4.32
N THR A 595 -8.29 1.42 -4.24
CA THR A 595 -8.85 2.49 -3.39
C THR A 595 -9.55 1.97 -2.14
N GLU A 596 -9.44 0.66 -1.86
CA GLU A 596 -10.10 0.04 -0.70
C GLU A 596 -9.60 0.61 0.63
N MET A 597 -8.29 0.82 0.75
CA MET A 597 -7.69 1.41 1.95
C MET A 597 -8.22 2.84 2.16
N GLU A 598 -8.28 3.65 1.10
CA GLU A 598 -8.84 5.01 1.14
C GLU A 598 -10.32 4.98 1.59
N CYS A 599 -11.10 4.04 1.07
CA CYS A 599 -12.50 3.85 1.51
C CYS A 599 -12.60 3.52 3.01
N LEU A 600 -11.78 2.60 3.52
CA LEU A 600 -11.74 2.27 4.94
C LEU A 600 -11.33 3.49 5.78
N GLN A 601 -10.33 4.24 5.35
CA GLN A 601 -9.89 5.48 6.01
C GLN A 601 -11.00 6.53 6.03
N ASN A 602 -11.75 6.68 4.93
CA ASN A 602 -12.92 7.55 4.84
C ASN A 602 -14.06 7.11 5.76
N MET A 603 -14.20 5.81 6.04
CA MET A 603 -15.23 5.25 6.92
C MET A 603 -14.74 4.92 8.35
N LEU A 604 -13.54 5.36 8.75
CA LEU A 604 -12.86 5.00 10.02
C LEU A 604 -13.73 5.06 11.29
N GLU A 605 -14.68 5.99 11.38
CA GLU A 605 -15.57 6.14 12.55
C GLU A 605 -16.68 5.08 12.61
N LYS A 606 -17.03 4.49 11.46
CA LYS A 606 -18.10 3.49 11.31
C LYS A 606 -17.59 2.05 11.31
N LEU A 607 -16.27 1.85 11.19
CA LEU A 607 -15.64 0.53 11.18
C LEU A 607 -15.79 -0.19 12.53
N GLN A 608 -15.74 -1.52 12.50
CA GLN A 608 -15.65 -2.35 13.70
C GLN A 608 -14.36 -2.06 14.47
N PRO A 609 -14.33 -2.22 15.81
CA PRO A 609 -13.16 -1.86 16.64
C PRO A 609 -11.84 -2.51 16.19
N GLU A 610 -11.89 -3.76 15.76
CA GLU A 610 -10.75 -4.54 15.29
C GLU A 610 -10.22 -3.97 13.97
N CYS A 611 -11.09 -3.81 12.96
CA CYS A 611 -10.74 -3.20 11.68
C CYS A 611 -10.24 -1.76 11.85
N LYS A 612 -10.93 -0.96 12.67
CA LYS A 612 -10.54 0.42 12.99
C LYS A 612 -9.13 0.49 13.56
N THR A 613 -8.76 -0.46 14.42
CA THR A 613 -7.43 -0.49 15.05
C THR A 613 -6.34 -0.76 14.02
N VAL A 614 -6.53 -1.76 13.14
CA VAL A 614 -5.53 -2.10 12.12
C VAL A 614 -5.43 -1.03 11.03
N VAL A 615 -6.55 -0.43 10.61
CA VAL A 615 -6.56 0.69 9.66
C VAL A 615 -5.88 1.92 10.28
N THR A 616 -6.16 2.25 11.54
CA THR A 616 -5.48 3.36 12.24
C THR A 616 -3.98 3.14 12.29
N LYS A 617 -3.54 1.91 12.59
CA LYS A 617 -2.11 1.59 12.63
C LYS A 617 -1.47 1.68 11.23
N TYR A 618 -2.13 1.15 10.21
CA TYR A 618 -1.63 1.23 8.83
C TYR A 618 -1.56 2.68 8.34
N THR A 619 -2.59 3.50 8.59
CA THR A 619 -2.58 4.94 8.25
C THR A 619 -1.48 5.70 9.00
N GLU A 620 -1.13 5.29 10.22
CA GLU A 620 0.03 5.84 10.92
C GLU A 620 1.35 5.50 10.20
N GLU A 621 1.51 4.25 9.76
CA GLU A 621 2.69 3.82 8.99
C GLU A 621 2.75 4.54 7.63
N GLU A 622 1.61 4.74 6.96
CA GLU A 622 1.48 5.51 5.72
C GLU A 622 1.83 6.99 5.90
N ALA A 623 1.44 7.60 7.02
CA ALA A 623 1.81 8.97 7.37
C ALA A 623 3.31 9.13 7.64
N ALA A 624 3.96 8.09 8.15
CA ALA A 624 5.40 8.06 8.32
C ALA A 624 6.14 7.81 7.00
N HIS A 625 5.63 6.91 6.15
CA HIS A 625 6.28 6.45 4.93
C HIS A 625 5.36 6.60 3.73
N VAL A 626 5.56 7.68 2.93
CA VAL A 626 4.64 8.00 1.83
C VAL A 626 4.59 6.92 0.73
N GLU A 627 5.61 6.07 0.65
CA GLU A 627 5.69 4.96 -0.30
C GLU A 627 4.62 3.87 -0.09
N LEU A 628 3.96 3.88 1.07
CA LEU A 628 2.83 3.01 1.39
C LEU A 628 1.49 3.61 0.92
N ASN A 629 1.47 4.85 0.43
CA ASN A 629 0.29 5.46 -0.20
C ASN A 629 0.40 5.29 -1.73
N PRO A 630 -0.34 4.34 -2.34
CA PRO A 630 -0.23 4.07 -3.77
C PRO A 630 -0.68 5.25 -4.64
N VAL A 631 -1.68 6.03 -4.19
CA VAL A 631 -2.22 7.18 -4.94
C VAL A 631 -1.20 8.31 -5.02
N ILE A 632 -0.55 8.64 -3.91
CA ILE A 632 0.51 9.67 -3.85
C ILE A 632 1.72 9.19 -4.65
N MET A 633 2.14 7.93 -4.51
CA MET A 633 3.26 7.40 -5.28
C MET A 633 3.02 7.45 -6.80
N ALA A 634 1.80 7.15 -7.25
CA ALA A 634 1.45 7.21 -8.66
C ALA A 634 1.38 8.65 -9.19
N THR A 635 0.79 9.57 -8.42
CA THR A 635 0.46 10.93 -8.90
C THR A 635 1.54 11.98 -8.60
N CYS A 636 2.32 11.81 -7.53
CA CYS A 636 3.29 12.79 -7.03
C CYS A 636 4.76 12.39 -7.29
N SER A 637 5.05 11.29 -7.99
CA SER A 637 6.42 10.81 -8.23
C SER A 637 7.36 11.88 -8.81
N GLU A 638 6.92 12.65 -9.80
CA GLU A 638 7.70 13.76 -10.39
C GLU A 638 7.95 14.88 -9.37
N ALA A 639 6.94 15.24 -8.58
CA ALA A 639 7.05 16.25 -7.54
C ALA A 639 8.04 15.85 -6.45
N MET A 640 8.00 14.57 -6.04
CA MET A 640 8.94 14.01 -5.07
C MET A 640 10.39 14.10 -5.58
N GLN A 641 10.63 13.83 -6.86
CA GLN A 641 11.96 13.93 -7.46
C GLN A 641 12.43 15.39 -7.63
N LYS A 642 11.52 16.31 -7.96
CA LYS A 642 11.88 17.70 -8.26
C LYS A 642 12.05 18.55 -7.00
N HIS A 643 11.13 18.44 -6.04
CA HIS A 643 11.07 19.30 -4.86
C HIS A 643 11.63 18.63 -3.59
N CYS A 644 11.60 17.29 -3.52
CA CYS A 644 11.89 16.53 -2.30
C CYS A 644 13.01 15.48 -2.49
N SER A 645 13.94 15.71 -3.43
CA SER A 645 14.98 14.75 -3.82
C SER A 645 15.92 14.34 -2.68
N GLU A 646 16.27 15.26 -1.78
CA GLU A 646 17.13 14.97 -0.63
C GLU A 646 16.50 13.90 0.27
N ILE A 647 15.19 14.00 0.52
CA ILE A 647 14.44 13.05 1.34
C ILE A 647 14.35 11.70 0.62
N LEU A 648 14.05 11.71 -0.70
CA LEU A 648 14.00 10.51 -1.53
C LEU A 648 15.33 9.72 -1.48
N ASN A 649 16.45 10.42 -1.54
CA ASN A 649 17.79 9.83 -1.56
C ASN A 649 18.20 9.23 -0.22
N THR A 650 17.73 9.78 0.91
CA THR A 650 18.04 9.24 2.24
C THR A 650 17.33 7.91 2.52
N GLY A 651 16.20 7.65 1.85
CA GLY A 651 15.44 6.40 1.94
C GLY A 651 14.69 6.17 3.26
N LYS A 652 14.88 7.04 4.27
CA LYS A 652 14.12 7.06 5.53
C LYS A 652 13.23 8.31 5.55
N ASP A 653 11.96 8.09 5.26
CA ASP A 653 10.92 9.10 5.40
C ASP A 653 10.31 8.92 6.79
N ASN A 654 10.39 9.90 7.68
CA ASN A 654 9.70 9.87 8.99
C ASN A 654 8.57 10.93 8.97
N GLY A 655 7.77 10.92 7.91
CA GLY A 655 6.76 11.93 7.57
C GLY A 655 7.32 13.20 6.93
N ASN A 656 8.62 13.24 6.63
CA ASN A 656 9.27 14.42 6.04
C ASN A 656 8.86 14.63 4.58
N MET A 657 8.65 13.54 3.83
CA MET A 657 8.23 13.61 2.44
C MET A 657 6.84 14.23 2.33
N MET A 658 5.90 13.78 3.17
CA MET A 658 4.55 14.35 3.19
C MET A 658 4.57 15.84 3.55
N ASP A 659 5.36 16.25 4.54
CA ASP A 659 5.51 17.68 4.88
C ASP A 659 6.09 18.50 3.72
N CYS A 660 7.07 17.96 3.00
CA CYS A 660 7.66 18.59 1.81
C CYS A 660 6.62 18.74 0.68
N LEU A 661 5.86 17.68 0.40
CA LEU A 661 4.77 17.72 -0.58
C LEU A 661 3.70 18.75 -0.20
N ILE A 662 3.33 18.83 1.09
CA ILE A 662 2.37 19.83 1.60
C ILE A 662 2.93 21.25 1.42
N SER A 663 4.22 21.50 1.68
CA SER A 663 4.80 22.85 1.52
C SER A 663 4.84 23.33 0.07
N HIS A 664 4.89 22.40 -0.89
CA HIS A 664 4.93 22.69 -2.32
C HIS A 664 3.57 22.46 -3.02
N LYS A 665 2.49 22.16 -2.28
CA LYS A 665 1.22 21.72 -2.88
C LYS A 665 0.57 22.77 -3.79
N ASN A 666 0.83 24.05 -3.52
CA ASN A 666 0.29 25.19 -4.27
C ASN A 666 1.23 25.72 -5.35
N ASP A 667 2.40 25.12 -5.53
CA ASP A 667 3.33 25.54 -6.58
C ASP A 667 2.71 25.31 -7.96
N ALA A 668 3.02 26.20 -8.90
CA ALA A 668 2.36 26.27 -10.20
C ALA A 668 2.67 25.05 -11.10
N ASP A 669 3.81 24.41 -10.86
CA ASP A 669 4.31 23.24 -11.58
C ASP A 669 3.79 21.90 -11.02
N LEU A 670 3.01 21.91 -9.95
CA LEU A 670 2.43 20.70 -9.38
C LEU A 670 1.18 20.22 -10.14
N ASN A 671 1.15 18.93 -10.48
CA ASN A 671 0.00 18.28 -11.12
C ASN A 671 -1.26 18.37 -10.23
N LYS A 672 -2.41 18.71 -10.83
CA LYS A 672 -3.73 18.72 -10.17
C LYS A 672 -4.06 17.40 -9.47
N GLY A 673 -3.69 16.26 -10.06
CA GLY A 673 -3.88 14.94 -9.46
C GLY A 673 -3.07 14.77 -8.17
N CYS A 674 -1.80 15.18 -8.18
CA CYS A 674 -0.97 15.16 -6.98
C CYS A 674 -1.50 16.10 -5.89
N ARG A 675 -1.90 17.33 -6.26
CA ARG A 675 -2.52 18.28 -5.33
C ARG A 675 -3.76 17.68 -4.66
N ALA A 676 -4.65 17.07 -5.44
CA ALA A 676 -5.85 16.43 -4.91
C ALA A 676 -5.52 15.26 -3.97
N ALA A 677 -4.51 14.45 -4.29
CA ALA A 677 -4.05 13.36 -3.44
C ALA A 677 -3.49 13.87 -2.10
N ILE A 678 -2.67 14.93 -2.12
CA ILE A 678 -2.14 15.58 -0.92
C ILE A 678 -3.28 16.16 -0.06
N GLU A 679 -4.20 16.91 -0.66
CA GLU A 679 -5.35 17.49 0.05
C GLU A 679 -6.24 16.40 0.66
N HIS A 680 -6.48 15.31 -0.07
CA HIS A 680 -7.23 14.17 0.43
C HIS A 680 -6.56 13.54 1.66
N PHE A 681 -5.24 13.32 1.60
CA PHE A 681 -4.50 12.82 2.75
C PHE A 681 -4.50 13.81 3.94
N GLN A 682 -4.42 15.12 3.68
CA GLN A 682 -4.58 16.14 4.71
C GLN A 682 -5.93 16.02 5.42
N ILE A 683 -7.03 15.72 4.72
CA ILE A 683 -8.36 15.47 5.31
C ILE A 683 -8.36 14.21 6.17
N ILE A 684 -7.80 13.10 5.68
CA ILE A 684 -7.66 11.86 6.47
C ILE A 684 -6.89 12.14 7.76
N SER A 685 -5.81 12.93 7.69
CA SER A 685 -4.98 13.28 8.85
C SER A 685 -5.76 13.99 9.97
N LEU A 686 -6.90 14.63 9.66
CA LEU A 686 -7.72 15.33 10.66
C LEU A 686 -8.46 14.39 11.59
N LYS A 687 -8.70 13.14 11.16
CA LYS A 687 -9.44 12.13 11.93
C LYS A 687 -8.72 11.72 13.20
N SER A 688 -7.39 11.75 13.21
CA SER A 688 -6.58 11.40 14.37
C SER A 688 -5.24 12.13 14.35
N TYR A 689 -4.81 12.67 15.50
CA TYR A 689 -3.51 13.34 15.59
C TYR A 689 -2.33 12.38 15.42
N HIS A 690 -2.58 11.06 15.45
CA HIS A 690 -1.57 10.02 15.18
C HIS A 690 -1.15 9.98 13.71
N PHE A 691 -2.00 10.43 12.78
CA PHE A 691 -1.74 10.43 11.33
C PHE A 691 -0.82 11.58 10.89
N THR A 692 0.00 12.08 11.80
CA THR A 692 1.02 13.10 11.52
C THR A 692 2.15 12.88 12.50
N THR A 693 3.24 12.26 12.02
CA THR A 693 4.35 11.77 12.84
C THR A 693 4.93 12.87 13.72
N LYS A 694 5.30 14.03 13.14
CA LYS A 694 5.85 15.16 13.89
C LYS A 694 4.88 15.74 14.93
N PHE A 695 3.59 15.80 14.62
CA PHE A 695 2.58 16.28 15.57
C PHE A 695 2.44 15.30 16.74
N LYS A 696 2.36 13.99 16.44
CA LYS A 696 2.29 12.92 17.44
C LYS A 696 3.50 12.97 18.38
N GLU A 697 4.71 12.98 17.82
CA GLU A 697 5.95 12.99 18.60
C GLU A 697 6.07 14.23 19.49
N ALA A 698 5.77 15.42 18.95
CA ALA A 698 5.89 16.66 19.69
C ALA A 698 4.79 16.84 20.76
N CYS A 699 3.55 16.42 20.47
CA CYS A 699 2.39 16.79 21.30
C CYS A 699 1.81 15.66 22.17
N ARG A 700 2.09 14.37 21.91
CA ARG A 700 1.40 13.21 22.57
C ARG A 700 1.25 13.34 24.09
N ARG A 701 2.32 13.72 24.80
CA ARG A 701 2.30 13.86 26.28
C ARG A 701 1.34 14.96 26.75
N HIS A 702 1.23 16.05 25.99
CA HIS A 702 0.39 17.20 26.30
C HIS A 702 -1.08 16.96 25.91
N VAL A 703 -1.33 16.20 24.84
CA VAL A 703 -2.68 15.76 24.47
C VAL A 703 -3.31 14.94 25.59
N VAL A 704 -2.60 13.93 26.10
CA VAL A 704 -3.10 13.09 27.20
C VAL A 704 -3.36 13.92 28.48
N ARG A 705 -2.55 14.94 28.73
CA ARG A 705 -2.66 15.78 29.93
C ARG A 705 -3.81 16.80 29.87
N PHE A 706 -4.00 17.47 28.74
CA PHE A 706 -4.91 18.62 28.63
C PHE A 706 -6.17 18.34 27.80
N CYS A 707 -6.14 17.37 26.88
CA CYS A 707 -7.15 17.16 25.85
C CYS A 707 -7.71 15.73 25.85
N GLY A 708 -7.86 15.10 27.02
CA GLY A 708 -8.30 13.70 27.13
C GLY A 708 -9.70 13.40 26.58
N ALA A 709 -10.56 14.42 26.41
CA ALA A 709 -11.88 14.29 25.81
C ALA A 709 -11.89 14.43 24.27
N SER A 710 -10.76 14.81 23.65
CA SER A 710 -10.66 15.07 22.22
C SER A 710 -10.39 13.77 21.46
N ALA A 711 -11.22 13.46 20.46
CA ALA A 711 -11.08 12.26 19.63
C ALA A 711 -10.36 12.56 18.31
N THR A 712 -10.59 13.74 17.72
CA THR A 712 -10.02 14.12 16.40
C THR A 712 -8.83 15.06 16.53
N LYS A 713 -7.99 15.14 15.48
CA LYS A 713 -6.85 16.08 15.44
C LYS A 713 -7.33 17.52 15.58
N ASN A 714 -8.45 17.88 14.95
CA ASN A 714 -9.02 19.23 15.02
C ASN A 714 -9.45 19.63 16.43
N GLU A 715 -10.02 18.70 17.21
CA GLU A 715 -10.35 18.94 18.60
C GLU A 715 -9.10 19.10 19.46
N VAL A 716 -8.09 18.26 19.23
CA VAL A 716 -6.80 18.36 19.92
C VAL A 716 -6.13 19.70 19.64
N VAL A 717 -6.11 20.14 18.37
CA VAL A 717 -5.54 21.43 17.96
C VAL A 717 -6.28 22.59 18.60
N ALA A 718 -7.62 22.57 18.62
CA ALA A 718 -8.43 23.60 19.26
C ALA A 718 -8.19 23.66 20.79
N CYS A 719 -8.08 22.50 21.45
CA CYS A 719 -7.77 22.41 22.87
C CYS A 719 -6.36 22.95 23.19
N LEU A 720 -5.34 22.49 22.47
CA LEU A 720 -3.96 22.95 22.69
C LEU A 720 -3.78 24.42 22.33
N SER A 721 -4.42 24.92 21.27
CA SER A 721 -4.35 26.33 20.88
C SER A 721 -4.96 27.24 21.95
N GLU A 722 -6.04 26.81 22.61
CA GLU A 722 -6.63 27.56 23.72
C GLU A 722 -5.69 27.63 24.92
N VAL A 723 -5.01 26.53 25.26
CA VAL A 723 -3.99 26.51 26.33
C VAL A 723 -2.83 27.45 25.98
N ILE A 724 -2.28 27.37 24.76
CA ILE A 724 -1.19 28.23 24.31
C ILE A 724 -1.58 29.70 24.38
N ARG A 725 -2.77 30.05 23.89
CA ARG A 725 -3.28 31.43 23.88
C ARG A 725 -3.45 31.97 25.30
N ASN A 726 -4.04 31.18 26.20
CA ASN A 726 -4.23 31.59 27.60
C ASN A 726 -2.90 31.85 28.31
N ASP A 727 -1.89 31.01 28.09
CA ASP A 727 -0.53 31.21 28.62
C ASP A 727 0.09 32.51 28.08
N THR A 728 -0.04 32.77 26.77
CA THR A 728 0.48 33.98 26.11
C THR A 728 -0.17 35.26 26.66
N ILE A 729 -1.50 35.30 26.77
CA ILE A 729 -2.23 36.48 27.27
C ILE A 729 -1.89 36.77 28.73
N ARG A 730 -1.69 35.73 29.54
CA ARG A 730 -1.37 35.88 30.98
C ARG A 730 0.13 36.13 31.24
N LEU A 731 0.97 36.22 30.21
CA LEU A 731 2.43 36.31 30.32
C LEU A 731 3.02 35.21 31.23
N GLN A 732 2.40 34.02 31.19
CA GLN A 732 2.87 32.85 31.92
C GLN A 732 3.86 32.06 31.07
N ARG A 733 4.75 31.32 31.73
CA ARG A 733 5.63 30.38 31.03
C ARG A 733 4.76 29.32 30.35
N HIS A 734 4.89 29.18 29.03
CA HIS A 734 4.11 28.21 28.26
C HIS A 734 4.24 26.79 28.82
N GLN A 735 3.11 26.16 29.09
CA GLN A 735 3.02 24.78 29.58
C GLN A 735 3.28 23.74 28.47
N ILE A 736 3.08 24.15 27.21
CA ILE A 736 3.29 23.33 26.01
C ILE A 736 4.65 23.70 25.40
N PRO A 737 5.55 22.75 25.07
CA PRO A 737 6.89 23.00 24.56
C PRO A 737 6.88 23.59 23.15
N LYS A 738 7.98 24.26 22.77
CA LYS A 738 8.11 25.00 21.50
C LYS A 738 7.77 24.13 20.28
N ASP A 739 8.27 22.90 20.24
CA ASP A 739 8.07 21.99 19.11
C ASP A 739 6.59 21.65 18.92
N CYS A 740 5.86 21.35 20.00
CA CYS A 740 4.43 21.13 19.93
C CYS A 740 3.66 22.40 19.54
N ARG A 741 4.06 23.57 20.06
CA ARG A 741 3.44 24.85 19.66
C ARG A 741 3.62 25.12 18.16
N GLN A 742 4.79 24.80 17.60
CA GLN A 742 5.04 24.93 16.16
C GLN A 742 4.17 23.98 15.34
N GLN A 743 3.98 22.73 15.79
CA GLN A 743 3.09 21.77 15.12
C GLN A 743 1.61 22.21 15.17
N VAL A 744 1.14 22.73 16.31
CA VAL A 744 -0.21 23.32 16.44
C VAL A 744 -0.37 24.51 15.51
N LYS A 745 0.64 25.39 15.45
CA LYS A 745 0.64 26.55 14.56
C LYS A 745 0.61 26.16 13.08
N SER A 746 1.43 25.20 12.68
CA SER A 746 1.44 24.66 11.31
C SER A 746 0.06 24.09 10.92
N GLN A 747 -0.57 23.35 11.84
CA GLN A 747 -1.91 22.81 11.58
C GLN A 747 -2.99 23.89 11.48
N LEU A 748 -2.94 24.92 12.33
CA LEU A 748 -3.85 26.06 12.24
C LEU A 748 -3.66 26.80 10.90
N TYR A 749 -2.42 27.04 10.48
CA TYR A 749 -2.12 27.65 9.19
C TYR A 749 -2.73 26.87 8.01
N GLN A 750 -2.62 25.54 8.02
CA GLN A 750 -3.26 24.68 7.01
C GLN A 750 -4.80 24.76 7.05
N GLN A 751 -5.41 24.93 8.23
CA GLN A 751 -6.87 25.13 8.34
C GLN A 751 -7.33 26.48 7.76
N ARG A 752 -6.48 27.51 7.78
CA ARG A 752 -6.78 28.84 7.20
C ARG A 752 -6.58 28.88 5.70
N GLU A 753 -5.73 28.01 5.18
CA GLU A 753 -5.56 27.81 3.75
C GLU A 753 -6.81 27.25 3.06
N SER A 754 -7.50 26.28 3.66
CA SER A 754 -8.67 25.65 3.04
C SER A 754 -9.73 25.29 4.07
N ILE A 755 -10.97 25.72 3.81
CA ILE A 755 -12.13 25.43 4.67
C ILE A 755 -12.39 23.92 4.76
N VAL A 756 -12.00 23.13 3.75
CA VAL A 756 -12.14 21.67 3.78
C VAL A 756 -11.31 21.06 4.92
N LEU A 757 -10.21 21.73 5.31
CA LEU A 757 -9.36 21.31 6.41
C LEU A 757 -9.89 21.76 7.79
N ASP A 758 -10.93 22.60 7.83
CA ASP A 758 -11.67 23.00 9.03
C ASP A 758 -13.15 22.58 8.93
N PRO A 759 -13.48 21.28 9.15
CA PRO A 759 -14.84 20.78 9.05
C PRO A 759 -15.81 21.44 10.05
N LYS A 760 -15.30 22.00 11.16
CA LYS A 760 -16.16 22.74 12.11
C LYS A 760 -16.63 24.04 11.47
N LEU A 761 -15.72 24.80 10.87
CA LEU A 761 -16.06 26.01 10.12
C LEU A 761 -16.92 25.69 8.90
N GLY A 762 -16.53 24.69 8.09
CA GLY A 762 -17.25 24.32 6.87
C GLY A 762 -18.69 23.89 7.13
N ASN A 763 -18.96 23.19 8.24
CA ASN A 763 -20.31 22.84 8.65
C ASN A 763 -21.09 24.04 9.21
N ALA A 764 -20.45 24.91 9.99
CA ALA A 764 -21.09 26.10 10.56
C ALA A 764 -21.48 27.14 9.49
N CYS A 765 -20.69 27.26 8.42
CA CYS A 765 -20.86 28.23 7.32
C CYS A 765 -21.38 27.61 6.02
N LYS A 766 -21.96 26.40 6.07
CA LYS A 766 -22.30 25.61 4.88
C LYS A 766 -23.26 26.33 3.92
N ASN A 767 -24.17 27.14 4.43
CA ASN A 767 -25.16 27.86 3.62
C ASN A 767 -24.54 29.13 3.03
N GLU A 768 -23.84 29.89 3.87
CA GLU A 768 -23.16 31.14 3.53
C GLU A 768 -22.09 30.93 2.45
N LEU A 769 -21.37 29.80 2.49
CA LEU A 769 -20.40 29.45 1.46
C LEU A 769 -21.04 29.26 0.08
N LYS A 770 -22.26 28.72 0.02
CA LYS A 770 -22.98 28.53 -1.24
C LYS A 770 -23.61 29.83 -1.74
N GLU A 771 -24.09 30.66 -0.84
CA GLU A 771 -24.82 31.89 -1.17
C GLU A 771 -23.89 33.06 -1.50
N PHE A 772 -22.82 33.25 -0.71
CA PHE A 772 -21.95 34.42 -0.80
C PHE A 772 -20.56 34.15 -1.38
N CYS A 773 -20.07 32.90 -1.33
CA CYS A 773 -18.65 32.58 -1.61
C CYS A 773 -18.45 31.42 -2.61
N SER A 774 -19.41 31.16 -3.51
CA SER A 774 -19.35 30.04 -4.47
C SER A 774 -18.14 30.07 -5.41
N ASP A 775 -17.67 31.27 -5.74
CA ASP A 775 -16.66 31.52 -6.77
C ASP A 775 -15.23 31.55 -6.22
N GLN A 776 -15.08 31.59 -4.89
CA GLN A 776 -13.79 31.72 -4.20
C GLN A 776 -13.20 30.36 -3.86
N LYS A 777 -12.52 29.75 -4.84
CA LYS A 777 -11.94 28.38 -4.73
C LYS A 777 -10.44 28.33 -4.50
N GLY A 778 -9.74 29.46 -4.55
CA GLY A 778 -8.31 29.51 -4.28
C GLY A 778 -7.97 29.37 -2.79
N PRO A 779 -6.69 29.12 -2.45
CA PRO A 779 -6.27 28.96 -1.06
C PRO A 779 -6.47 30.28 -0.29
N GLY A 780 -7.06 30.19 0.91
CA GLY A 780 -7.40 31.30 1.80
C GLY A 780 -8.64 32.11 1.39
N GLN A 781 -9.01 32.07 0.11
CA GLN A 781 -10.04 32.96 -0.47
C GLN A 781 -11.42 32.77 0.14
N ALA A 782 -11.86 31.52 0.32
CA ALA A 782 -13.16 31.24 0.90
C ALA A 782 -13.30 31.78 2.34
N LEU A 783 -12.21 31.71 3.13
CA LEU A 783 -12.19 32.26 4.48
C LEU A 783 -12.23 33.79 4.47
N GLU A 784 -11.42 34.44 3.61
CA GLU A 784 -11.46 35.89 3.44
C GLU A 784 -12.84 36.39 3.02
N CYS A 785 -13.51 35.68 2.12
CA CYS A 785 -14.88 36.00 1.70
C CYS A 785 -15.85 36.01 2.89
N LEU A 786 -15.78 34.98 3.76
CA LEU A 786 -16.62 34.93 4.97
C LEU A 786 -16.28 36.07 5.94
N ILE A 787 -14.99 36.36 6.15
CA ILE A 787 -14.54 37.46 7.02
C ILE A 787 -15.07 38.81 6.50
N GLN A 788 -14.99 39.08 5.20
CA GLN A 788 -15.50 40.31 4.59
C GLN A 788 -17.02 40.44 4.68
N LYS A 789 -17.76 39.34 4.78
CA LYS A 789 -19.23 39.30 4.86
C LYS A 789 -19.77 39.08 6.27
N THR A 790 -18.95 39.29 7.31
CA THR A 790 -19.29 39.05 8.73
C THR A 790 -20.70 39.56 9.11
N SER A 791 -21.10 40.76 8.67
CA SER A 791 -22.42 41.34 8.99
C SER A 791 -23.63 40.58 8.45
N ASN A 792 -23.44 39.70 7.47
CA ASN A 792 -24.48 38.98 6.76
C ASN A 792 -24.51 37.49 7.12
N LEU A 793 -23.62 37.03 8.00
CA LEU A 793 -23.50 35.62 8.36
C LEU A 793 -24.60 35.21 9.35
N GLY A 794 -25.05 33.95 9.26
CA GLY A 794 -25.88 33.35 10.31
C GLY A 794 -25.11 33.21 11.63
N LYS A 795 -25.82 33.14 12.76
CA LYS A 795 -25.23 33.11 14.10
C LYS A 795 -24.14 32.03 14.27
N ALA A 796 -24.36 30.83 13.76
CA ALA A 796 -23.41 29.73 13.87
C ALA A 796 -22.10 30.02 13.11
N CYS A 797 -22.19 30.48 11.87
CA CYS A 797 -21.03 30.86 11.06
C CYS A 797 -20.31 32.07 11.66
N HIS A 798 -21.07 33.08 12.11
CA HIS A 798 -20.54 34.27 12.76
C HIS A 798 -19.71 33.94 14.01
N HIS A 799 -20.22 33.08 14.90
CA HIS A 799 -19.49 32.63 16.08
C HIS A 799 -18.22 31.85 15.73
N ALA A 800 -18.25 31.05 14.67
CA ALA A 800 -17.07 30.32 14.20
C ALA A 800 -15.99 31.29 13.66
N ILE A 801 -16.38 32.26 12.83
CA ILE A 801 -15.49 33.30 12.30
C ILE A 801 -14.91 34.17 13.42
N PHE A 802 -15.71 34.52 14.44
CA PHE A 802 -15.22 35.24 15.62
C PHE A 802 -14.04 34.50 16.28
N MET A 803 -14.14 33.18 16.45
CA MET A 803 -13.07 32.38 17.05
C MET A 803 -11.82 32.32 16.17
N ILE A 804 -11.99 32.33 14.85
CA ILE A 804 -10.89 32.37 13.88
C ILE A 804 -10.15 33.70 13.96
N LYS A 805 -10.88 34.82 13.85
CA LYS A 805 -10.32 36.18 14.00
C LYS A 805 -9.55 36.32 15.31
N ARG A 806 -10.12 35.82 16.43
CA ARG A 806 -9.46 35.84 17.74
C ARG A 806 -8.15 35.05 17.74
N SER A 807 -8.07 33.98 16.95
CA SER A 807 -6.86 33.16 16.83
C SER A 807 -5.82 33.83 15.93
N GLU A 808 -6.19 34.27 14.72
CA GLU A 808 -5.27 34.85 13.72
C GLU A 808 -4.70 36.20 14.18
N LEU A 809 -5.54 37.06 14.79
CA LEU A 809 -5.09 38.35 15.30
C LEU A 809 -4.32 38.22 16.62
N GLY A 810 -4.42 37.07 17.30
CA GLY A 810 -3.61 36.73 18.46
C GLY A 810 -2.26 36.08 18.11
N ASP A 811 -2.18 35.36 17.00
CA ASP A 811 -0.95 34.82 16.42
C ASP A 811 -0.97 34.99 14.89
N SER A 812 -0.37 36.08 14.42
CA SER A 812 -0.33 36.46 13.00
C SER A 812 0.34 35.42 12.11
N GLY A 813 1.10 34.49 12.68
CA GLY A 813 1.75 33.44 11.91
C GLY A 813 0.81 32.27 11.57
N THR A 814 -0.46 32.36 11.95
CA THR A 814 -1.52 31.43 11.53
C THR A 814 -2.37 31.99 10.38
N ASP A 815 -2.28 33.29 10.11
CA ASP A 815 -3.00 33.97 9.03
C ASP A 815 -2.36 33.64 7.66
N TYR A 816 -3.02 32.75 6.92
CA TYR A 816 -2.54 32.28 5.62
C TYR A 816 -2.45 33.41 4.59
N THR A 817 -3.45 34.29 4.54
CA THR A 817 -3.51 35.38 3.56
C THR A 817 -2.44 36.42 3.83
N LEU A 818 -2.22 36.78 5.09
CA LEU A 818 -1.17 37.71 5.52
C LEU A 818 0.21 37.17 5.16
N ILE A 819 0.55 35.94 5.57
CA ILE A 819 1.89 35.39 5.34
C ILE A 819 2.24 35.30 3.85
N ASN A 820 1.31 34.79 3.03
CA ASN A 820 1.61 34.57 1.61
C ASN A 820 1.56 35.85 0.78
N THR A 821 0.63 36.76 1.09
CA THR A 821 0.50 38.04 0.36
C THR A 821 1.63 38.99 0.73
N CYS A 822 2.07 39.00 1.99
CA CYS A 822 3.13 39.86 2.49
C CYS A 822 4.53 39.24 2.47
N LYS A 823 4.73 38.06 1.85
CA LYS A 823 5.99 37.30 1.92
C LYS A 823 7.23 38.14 1.61
N ASP A 824 7.18 38.94 0.55
CA ASP A 824 8.31 39.78 0.13
C ASP A 824 8.54 40.95 1.10
N MET A 825 7.46 41.53 1.64
CA MET A 825 7.54 42.61 2.63
C MET A 825 8.09 42.10 3.96
N VAL A 826 7.69 40.90 4.36
CA VAL A 826 8.22 40.22 5.55
C VAL A 826 9.72 39.98 5.42
N TYR A 827 10.18 39.48 4.27
CA TYR A 827 11.61 39.28 4.03
C TYR A 827 12.40 40.59 4.07
N LYS A 828 11.85 41.66 3.50
CA LYS A 828 12.53 42.96 3.39
C LYS A 828 12.54 43.75 4.70
N PHE A 829 11.41 43.83 5.40
CA PHE A 829 11.22 44.72 6.55
C PHE A 829 11.21 44.00 7.90
N CYS A 830 10.87 42.71 7.94
CA CYS A 830 10.67 41.93 9.17
C CYS A 830 11.49 40.62 9.24
N PRO A 831 12.79 40.58 8.88
CA PRO A 831 13.56 39.33 8.78
C PRO A 831 13.82 38.64 10.14
N ASN A 832 13.84 39.40 11.23
CA ASN A 832 14.16 38.90 12.58
C ASN A 832 12.95 38.87 13.52
N THR A 833 11.75 39.04 13.00
CA THR A 833 10.52 39.10 13.79
C THR A 833 9.93 37.70 13.95
N GLU A 834 9.54 37.33 15.17
CA GLU A 834 8.80 36.09 15.39
C GLU A 834 7.45 36.14 14.66
N SER A 835 7.04 35.02 14.08
CA SER A 835 5.80 34.95 13.28
C SER A 835 4.54 35.35 14.05
N VAL A 836 4.54 35.28 15.39
CA VAL A 836 3.41 35.71 16.24
C VAL A 836 3.17 37.23 16.18
N GLN A 837 4.24 38.02 16.00
CA GLN A 837 4.21 39.49 16.01
C GLN A 837 4.37 40.08 14.62
N LEU A 838 4.15 39.27 13.58
CA LEU A 838 4.41 39.66 12.21
C LEU A 838 3.56 40.85 11.78
N LEU A 839 2.28 40.86 12.16
CA LEU A 839 1.38 41.96 11.87
C LEU A 839 1.87 43.27 12.52
N ASP A 840 2.34 43.22 13.77
CA ASP A 840 2.83 44.41 14.47
C ASP A 840 4.09 45.00 13.84
N CYS A 841 4.98 44.15 13.30
CA CYS A 841 6.10 44.62 12.51
C CYS A 841 5.64 45.26 11.20
N LEU A 842 4.77 44.59 10.43
CA LEU A 842 4.28 45.10 9.15
C LEU A 842 3.53 46.44 9.29
N LYS A 843 2.77 46.65 10.38
CA LYS A 843 2.12 47.93 10.70
C LYS A 843 3.10 49.11 10.72
N THR A 844 4.32 48.89 11.20
CA THR A 844 5.33 49.96 11.35
C THR A 844 5.85 50.46 10.00
N TYR A 845 5.81 49.61 8.97
CA TYR A 845 6.35 49.89 7.64
C TYR A 845 5.28 50.05 6.56
N LYS A 846 3.99 49.94 6.91
CA LYS A 846 2.89 49.94 5.94
C LYS A 846 2.88 51.19 5.05
N ASP A 847 3.33 52.34 5.57
CA ASP A 847 3.35 53.61 4.86
C ASP A 847 4.65 53.85 4.06
N ASP A 848 5.57 52.87 3.98
CA ASP A 848 6.79 52.98 3.18
C ASP A 848 6.44 52.96 1.67
N PRO A 849 7.03 53.83 0.83
CA PRO A 849 6.72 53.88 -0.60
C PRO A 849 7.09 52.60 -1.37
N ASN A 850 7.97 51.75 -0.82
CA ASN A 850 8.32 50.46 -1.40
C ASN A 850 7.56 49.30 -0.76
N PHE A 851 6.50 49.58 -0.01
CA PHE A 851 5.62 48.58 0.57
C PHE A 851 4.62 48.11 -0.51
N ASP A 852 4.43 46.80 -0.62
CA ASP A 852 3.54 46.22 -1.64
C ASP A 852 2.07 46.59 -1.35
N GLN A 853 1.35 47.06 -2.38
CA GLN A 853 -0.03 47.54 -2.24
C GLN A 853 -1.01 46.42 -1.85
N ARG A 854 -0.78 45.17 -2.25
CA ARG A 854 -1.67 44.07 -1.85
C ARG A 854 -1.45 43.71 -0.39
N CYS A 855 -0.19 43.64 0.04
CA CYS A 855 0.14 43.45 1.45
C CYS A 855 -0.41 44.60 2.30
N HIS A 856 -0.30 45.83 1.82
CA HIS A 856 -0.86 47.02 2.46
C HIS A 856 -2.34 46.85 2.79
N LEU A 857 -3.15 46.49 1.79
CA LEU A 857 -4.58 46.25 1.96
C LEU A 857 -4.87 45.18 3.01
N VAL A 858 -4.10 44.09 3.03
CA VAL A 858 -4.28 43.01 4.03
C VAL A 858 -3.96 43.53 5.44
N VAL A 859 -2.83 44.22 5.62
CA VAL A 859 -2.42 44.79 6.92
C VAL A 859 -3.48 45.76 7.43
N VAL A 860 -3.96 46.68 6.58
CA VAL A 860 -5.01 47.65 6.95
C VAL A 860 -6.32 46.94 7.30
N ASN A 861 -6.74 45.93 6.53
CA ASN A 861 -7.95 45.16 6.85
C ASN A 861 -7.84 44.46 8.22
N ARG A 862 -6.69 43.86 8.55
CA ARG A 862 -6.47 43.29 9.89
C ARG A 862 -6.47 44.35 10.98
N MET A 863 -5.93 45.55 10.74
CA MET A 863 -6.04 46.67 11.68
C MET A 863 -7.50 47.09 11.91
N ILE A 864 -8.34 47.10 10.87
CA ILE A 864 -9.78 47.37 10.99
C ILE A 864 -10.42 46.31 11.90
N GLU A 865 -10.15 45.02 11.63
CA GLU A 865 -10.67 43.92 12.42
C GLU A 865 -10.24 44.04 13.91
N GLN A 866 -8.97 44.35 14.20
CA GLN A 866 -8.48 44.53 15.58
C GLN A 866 -9.23 45.62 16.37
N ASN A 867 -9.75 46.64 15.69
CA ASN A 867 -10.50 47.73 16.32
C ASN A 867 -11.99 47.40 16.55
N THR A 868 -12.52 46.34 15.93
CA THR A 868 -13.94 45.95 16.13
C THR A 868 -14.19 45.35 17.51
N ASP A 869 -13.21 44.68 18.12
CA ASP A 869 -13.33 44.09 19.45
C ASP A 869 -12.00 44.12 20.20
N PHE A 870 -12.03 44.49 21.49
CA PHE A 870 -10.82 44.52 22.32
C PHE A 870 -10.14 43.14 22.44
N ARG A 871 -10.88 42.05 22.21
CA ARG A 871 -10.38 40.67 22.22
C ARG A 871 -9.52 40.31 21.02
N PHE A 872 -9.55 41.12 19.97
CA PHE A 872 -8.74 40.95 18.78
C PHE A 872 -7.42 41.72 18.83
N ASN A 873 -7.22 42.58 19.85
CA ASN A 873 -5.99 43.34 20.03
C ASN A 873 -5.25 42.90 21.30
N PRO A 874 -4.27 41.97 21.20
CA PRO A 874 -3.50 41.48 22.35
C PRO A 874 -2.76 42.58 23.12
N THR A 875 -2.23 43.58 22.42
CA THR A 875 -1.51 44.72 23.03
C THR A 875 -2.45 45.56 23.89
N LEU A 876 -3.66 45.83 23.39
CA LEU A 876 -4.70 46.51 24.16
C LEU A 876 -5.15 45.68 25.38
N GLN A 877 -5.35 44.37 25.23
CA GLN A 877 -5.70 43.51 26.37
C GLN A 877 -4.64 43.55 27.47
N MET A 878 -3.36 43.51 27.07
CA MET A 878 -2.24 43.56 27.99
C MET A 878 -2.13 44.92 28.69
N ALA A 879 -2.19 46.02 27.94
CA ALA A 879 -2.02 47.37 28.47
C ALA A 879 -3.24 47.86 29.27
N CYS A 880 -4.46 47.53 28.83
CA CYS A 880 -5.70 48.06 29.38
C CYS A 880 -6.54 47.08 30.20
N GLY A 881 -6.15 45.80 30.34
CA GLY A 881 -6.96 44.78 31.03
C GLY A 881 -7.53 45.21 32.39
N LYS A 882 -6.69 45.77 33.27
CA LYS A 882 -7.13 46.28 34.58
C LYS A 882 -8.13 47.44 34.49
N ASN A 883 -7.98 48.32 33.51
CA ASN A 883 -8.89 49.44 33.30
C ASN A 883 -10.22 48.97 32.72
N ILE A 884 -10.20 47.97 31.83
CA ILE A 884 -11.39 47.33 31.28
C ILE A 884 -12.20 46.69 32.41
N ASP A 885 -11.55 45.91 33.28
CA ASP A 885 -12.19 45.29 34.44
C ASP A 885 -12.79 46.33 35.41
N ARG A 886 -12.09 47.46 35.60
CA ARG A 886 -12.51 48.50 36.55
C ARG A 886 -13.63 49.39 36.02
N TYR A 887 -13.60 49.75 34.75
CA TYR A 887 -14.46 50.82 34.20
C TYR A 887 -15.47 50.34 33.15
N CYS A 888 -15.20 49.22 32.47
CA CYS A 888 -15.98 48.74 31.33
C CYS A 888 -16.59 47.34 31.59
N SER A 889 -16.57 46.87 32.84
CA SER A 889 -17.06 45.54 33.23
C SER A 889 -18.54 45.31 32.94
N ASN A 890 -19.37 46.34 33.04
CA ASN A 890 -20.78 46.27 32.66
C ASN A 890 -20.97 45.87 31.19
N ILE A 891 -20.18 46.44 30.28
CA ILE A 891 -20.22 46.14 28.84
C ILE A 891 -19.79 44.70 28.61
N VAL A 892 -18.68 44.28 29.23
CA VAL A 892 -18.14 42.92 29.09
C VAL A 892 -19.09 41.87 29.68
N ALA A 893 -19.74 42.16 30.82
CA ALA A 893 -20.66 41.23 31.47
C ALA A 893 -21.96 41.02 30.67
N THR A 894 -22.40 42.02 29.90
CA THR A 894 -23.58 41.92 29.03
C THR A 894 -23.27 41.38 27.63
N ALA A 895 -22.00 41.10 27.33
CA ALA A 895 -21.57 40.65 26.01
C ALA A 895 -22.10 39.25 25.71
N GLN A 896 -22.62 39.06 24.49
CA GLN A 896 -22.88 37.71 23.99
C GLN A 896 -21.54 37.00 23.75
N PRO A 897 -21.43 35.71 24.10
CA PRO A 897 -20.22 34.94 23.82
C PRO A 897 -20.02 34.84 22.29
N ASN A 898 -18.77 35.02 21.86
CA ASN A 898 -18.34 34.90 20.46
C ASN A 898 -19.04 35.85 19.46
N GLU A 899 -19.46 37.03 19.91
CA GLU A 899 -19.92 38.12 19.05
C GLU A 899 -19.13 39.40 19.34
N GLU A 900 -18.79 40.17 18.29
CA GLU A 900 -18.06 41.41 18.39
C GLU A 900 -18.83 42.48 19.18
N LEU A 901 -18.11 43.20 20.03
CA LEU A 901 -18.64 44.35 20.76
C LEU A 901 -18.68 45.65 19.93
N ASN A 902 -18.26 45.60 18.66
CA ASN A 902 -18.29 46.71 17.70
C ASN A 902 -17.72 48.01 18.29
N GLY A 903 -16.54 47.93 18.91
CA GLY A 903 -15.82 49.07 19.46
C GLY A 903 -16.36 49.63 20.78
N LYS A 904 -17.40 49.05 21.40
CA LYS A 904 -18.00 49.56 22.66
C LYS A 904 -17.00 49.69 23.81
N VAL A 905 -16.05 48.75 23.94
CA VAL A 905 -15.02 48.80 24.98
C VAL A 905 -14.02 49.92 24.70
N ILE A 906 -13.60 50.10 23.45
CA ILE A 906 -12.73 51.21 23.04
C ILE A 906 -13.45 52.55 23.30
N LYS A 907 -14.76 52.65 23.02
CA LYS A 907 -15.58 53.83 23.37
C LYS A 907 -15.61 54.11 24.88
N CYS A 908 -15.76 53.07 25.71
CA CYS A 908 -15.66 53.23 27.17
C CYS A 908 -14.26 53.71 27.60
N LEU A 909 -13.19 53.17 27.00
CA LEU A 909 -11.82 53.61 27.29
C LEU A 909 -11.57 55.05 26.83
N LYS A 910 -12.08 55.46 25.66
CA LYS A 910 -12.10 56.84 25.17
C LYS A 910 -12.72 57.79 26.20
N ASP A 911 -13.88 57.44 26.75
CA ASP A 911 -14.54 58.25 27.80
C ASP A 911 -13.66 58.43 29.04
N LYS A 912 -12.96 57.37 29.47
CA LYS A 912 -12.07 57.43 30.63
C LYS A 912 -10.74 58.12 30.32
N PHE A 913 -10.26 58.02 29.08
CA PHE A 913 -9.08 58.74 28.59
C PHE A 913 -9.32 60.25 28.66
N ARG A 914 -10.47 60.74 28.18
CA ARG A 914 -10.87 62.16 28.30
C ARG A 914 -10.93 62.67 29.74
N GLN A 915 -11.21 61.78 30.69
CA GLN A 915 -11.28 62.09 32.12
C GLN A 915 -9.94 61.91 32.85
N SER A 916 -8.85 61.56 32.15
CA SER A 916 -7.54 61.26 32.75
C SER A 916 -7.61 60.17 33.84
N LYS A 917 -8.51 59.18 33.68
CA LYS A 917 -8.75 58.07 34.65
C LYS A 917 -8.05 56.76 34.32
N LEU A 918 -7.46 56.65 33.14
CA LEU A 918 -6.70 55.47 32.72
C LEU A 918 -5.31 55.49 33.37
N ASP A 919 -4.76 54.30 33.65
CA ASP A 919 -3.36 54.18 34.03
C ASP A 919 -2.42 54.49 32.86
N ARG A 920 -1.15 54.76 33.16
CA ARG A 920 -0.17 55.19 32.17
C ARG A 920 0.02 54.19 31.01
N PRO A 921 0.14 52.86 31.24
CA PRO A 921 0.26 51.90 30.14
C PRO A 921 -0.96 51.91 29.22
N CYS A 922 -2.17 51.92 29.78
CA CYS A 922 -3.39 51.95 28.98
C CYS A 922 -3.56 53.28 28.24
N ALA A 923 -3.25 54.41 28.89
CA ALA A 923 -3.31 55.73 28.24
C ALA A 923 -2.36 55.84 27.05
N GLN A 924 -1.13 55.30 27.16
CA GLN A 924 -0.17 55.27 26.06
C GLN A 924 -0.65 54.42 24.88
N GLU A 925 -1.24 53.26 25.14
CA GLU A 925 -1.78 52.40 24.08
C GLU A 925 -3.02 53.02 23.43
N MET A 926 -3.88 53.66 24.22
CA MET A 926 -5.03 54.40 23.70
C MET A 926 -4.62 55.57 22.82
N ILE A 927 -3.53 56.28 23.11
CA ILE A 927 -3.00 57.34 22.23
C ILE A 927 -2.67 56.76 20.85
N LYS A 928 -1.98 55.62 20.78
CA LYS A 928 -1.65 54.99 19.49
C LYS A 928 -2.91 54.60 18.71
N ILE A 929 -3.86 53.93 19.36
CA ILE A 929 -5.13 53.52 18.72
C ILE A 929 -5.89 54.74 18.20
N LEU A 930 -5.95 55.82 18.99
CA LEU A 930 -6.63 57.05 18.59
C LEU A 930 -5.91 57.77 17.44
N GLN A 931 -4.58 57.78 17.46
CA GLN A 931 -3.77 58.34 16.37
C GLN A 931 -3.95 57.55 15.07
N GLU A 932 -3.95 56.22 15.13
CA GLU A 932 -4.22 55.35 13.98
C GLU A 932 -5.65 55.58 13.44
N GLN A 933 -6.65 55.67 14.32
CA GLN A 933 -8.03 56.00 13.94
C GLN A 933 -8.17 57.38 13.30
N ALA A 934 -7.38 58.36 13.75
CA ALA A 934 -7.39 59.71 13.20
C ALA A 934 -6.76 59.79 11.81
N LEU A 935 -5.76 58.96 11.51
CA LEU A 935 -5.14 58.87 10.20
C LEU A 935 -5.98 58.07 9.20
N ASN A 936 -6.71 57.06 9.66
CA ASN A 936 -7.59 56.26 8.82
C ASN A 936 -8.92 56.00 9.53
N TYR A 937 -9.96 56.72 9.09
CA TYR A 937 -11.30 56.65 9.67
C TYR A 937 -11.88 55.21 9.65
N LYS A 938 -11.39 54.34 8.76
CA LYS A 938 -11.87 52.96 8.67
C LYS A 938 -11.52 52.13 9.90
N LEU A 939 -10.51 52.53 10.67
CA LEU A 939 -10.12 51.91 11.92
C LEU A 939 -11.06 52.28 13.09
N ASN A 940 -11.97 53.23 12.91
CA ASN A 940 -12.97 53.60 13.91
C ASN A 940 -14.35 52.99 13.56
N PRO A 941 -14.71 51.82 14.13
CA PRO A 941 -15.96 51.12 13.77
C PRO A 941 -17.21 51.91 14.17
N VAL A 942 -17.13 52.73 15.23
CA VAL A 942 -18.26 53.55 15.70
C VAL A 942 -18.52 54.68 14.70
N LEU A 943 -17.46 55.33 14.21
CA LEU A 943 -17.55 56.36 13.19
C LEU A 943 -18.05 55.81 11.86
N GLN A 944 -17.52 54.66 11.41
CA GLN A 944 -17.99 53.99 10.19
C GLN A 944 -19.49 53.64 10.24
N HIS A 945 -19.99 53.26 11.41
CA HIS A 945 -21.39 52.88 11.56
C HIS A 945 -22.32 54.11 11.53
N PHE A 946 -22.04 55.12 12.37
CA PHE A 946 -22.95 56.27 12.53
C PHE A 946 -22.80 57.36 11.47
N CYS A 947 -21.61 57.53 10.87
CA CYS A 947 -21.33 58.57 9.87
C CYS A 947 -21.26 58.04 8.43
N LYS A 948 -21.78 56.84 8.15
CA LYS A 948 -21.67 56.20 6.83
C LYS A 948 -22.20 57.08 5.69
N SER A 949 -23.40 57.64 5.87
CA SER A 949 -24.05 58.53 4.89
C SER A 949 -23.26 59.82 4.68
N GLU A 950 -22.87 60.47 5.76
CA GLU A 950 -22.15 61.74 5.75
C GLU A 950 -20.79 61.61 5.07
N ILE A 951 -20.07 60.52 5.31
CA ILE A 951 -18.78 60.26 4.67
C ILE A 951 -18.96 60.12 3.15
N GLN A 952 -19.98 59.38 2.70
CA GLN A 952 -20.25 59.14 1.28
C GLN A 952 -20.80 60.37 0.54
N GLU A 953 -21.52 61.27 1.23
CA GLU A 953 -22.17 62.41 0.58
C GLU A 953 -21.37 63.71 0.72
N LEU A 954 -20.73 63.94 1.86
CA LEU A 954 -20.06 65.21 2.20
C LEU A 954 -18.54 65.17 2.00
N CYS A 955 -17.92 64.02 2.23
CA CYS A 955 -16.47 63.89 2.32
C CYS A 955 -15.84 63.09 1.17
N ASN A 956 -16.57 62.92 0.05
CA ASN A 956 -16.15 62.14 -1.12
C ASN A 956 -14.67 62.36 -1.48
N ALA A 957 -13.83 61.47 -0.97
CA ALA A 957 -12.44 61.29 -1.33
C ALA A 957 -12.36 59.91 -1.98
N ASP A 958 -11.68 59.82 -3.13
CA ASP A 958 -11.54 58.59 -3.90
C ASP A 958 -11.23 57.40 -2.97
N MET A 959 -12.04 56.36 -3.09
CA MET A 959 -12.34 55.30 -2.09
C MET A 959 -11.15 54.48 -1.56
N GLU A 960 -9.93 54.76 -1.99
CA GLU A 960 -8.75 53.94 -1.72
C GLU A 960 -7.61 54.65 -0.97
N ALA A 961 -7.63 55.98 -0.77
CA ALA A 961 -6.44 56.71 -0.31
C ALA A 961 -6.65 57.68 0.88
N ASP A 962 -7.44 57.32 1.90
CA ASP A 962 -7.49 58.12 3.14
C ASP A 962 -6.61 57.55 4.26
N GLU A 963 -5.29 57.62 4.05
CA GLU A 963 -4.28 57.28 5.06
C GLU A 963 -3.70 58.50 5.79
N HIS A 964 -4.23 59.69 5.50
CA HIS A 964 -3.71 60.97 5.99
C HIS A 964 -4.74 61.78 6.79
N GLY A 965 -5.83 61.13 7.25
CA GLY A 965 -6.85 61.72 8.12
C GLY A 965 -7.74 62.77 7.45
N GLN A 966 -7.88 62.74 6.12
CA GLN A 966 -8.62 63.74 5.36
C GLN A 966 -10.13 63.63 5.58
N VAL A 967 -10.68 62.40 5.70
CA VAL A 967 -12.11 62.22 5.99
C VAL A 967 -12.43 62.72 7.40
N GLU A 968 -11.59 62.42 8.39
CA GLU A 968 -11.80 62.94 9.75
C GLU A 968 -11.73 64.48 9.76
N GLU A 969 -10.78 65.09 9.03
CA GLU A 969 -10.70 66.55 8.92
C GLU A 969 -11.92 67.15 8.21
N CYS A 970 -12.41 66.50 7.16
CA CYS A 970 -13.63 66.88 6.47
C CYS A 970 -14.84 66.83 7.42
N LEU A 971 -15.00 65.77 8.21
CA LEU A 971 -16.08 65.64 9.19
C LEU A 971 -15.99 66.71 10.28
N LYS A 972 -14.78 67.01 10.79
CA LYS A 972 -14.54 68.12 11.73
C LYS A 972 -14.94 69.48 11.14
N ALA A 973 -14.61 69.73 9.87
CA ALA A 973 -15.01 70.95 9.17
C ALA A 973 -16.54 71.01 8.92
N ALA A 974 -17.16 69.90 8.55
CA ALA A 974 -18.61 69.79 8.38
C ALA A 974 -19.36 70.01 9.71
N PHE A 975 -18.80 69.54 10.83
CA PHE A 975 -19.31 69.81 12.18
C PHE A 975 -19.30 71.31 12.50
N LEU A 976 -18.18 72.00 12.23
CA LEU A 976 -18.09 73.46 12.42
C LEU A 976 -19.13 74.22 11.58
N ARG A 977 -19.35 73.79 10.33
CA ARG A 977 -20.33 74.39 9.41
C ARG A 977 -21.77 73.96 9.69
N LYS A 978 -22.00 73.09 10.68
CA LYS A 978 -23.31 72.50 11.03
C LYS A 978 -23.97 71.76 9.85
N GLN A 979 -23.16 71.07 9.05
CA GLN A 979 -23.59 70.33 7.86
C GLN A 979 -23.87 68.85 8.14
N LEU A 980 -23.56 68.35 9.34
CA LEU A 980 -23.85 66.96 9.75
C LEU A 980 -25.33 66.82 10.10
N ILE A 981 -26.02 65.90 9.43
CA ILE A 981 -27.47 65.69 9.56
C ILE A 981 -27.78 64.66 10.63
N ASN A 982 -27.08 63.51 10.64
CA ASN A 982 -27.29 62.49 11.65
C ASN A 982 -26.77 62.98 13.01
N ARG A 983 -27.66 63.05 14.00
CA ARG A 983 -27.34 63.42 15.38
C ARG A 983 -26.31 62.49 16.01
N GLU A 984 -26.37 61.19 15.70
CA GLU A 984 -25.42 60.20 16.23
C GLU A 984 -24.02 60.42 15.65
N CYS A 985 -23.95 60.70 14.34
CA CYS A 985 -22.70 61.11 13.70
C CYS A 985 -22.17 62.42 14.30
N GLN A 986 -23.03 63.42 14.49
CA GLN A 986 -22.66 64.70 15.09
C GLN A 986 -22.06 64.52 16.50
N LEU A 987 -22.65 63.65 17.33
CA LEU A 987 -22.16 63.34 18.67
C LEU A 987 -20.82 62.60 18.63
N GLU A 988 -20.63 61.69 17.68
CA GLU A 988 -19.38 60.95 17.52
C GLU A 988 -18.25 61.88 17.03
N VAL A 989 -18.51 62.77 16.07
CA VAL A 989 -17.53 63.78 15.62
C VAL A 989 -17.20 64.77 16.74
N ALA A 990 -18.18 65.20 17.53
CA ALA A 990 -17.92 65.99 18.74
C ALA A 990 -17.05 65.22 19.75
N THR A 991 -17.23 63.91 19.85
CA THR A 991 -16.43 63.03 20.70
C THR A 991 -14.98 62.94 20.21
N LEU A 992 -14.73 62.79 18.91
CA LEU A 992 -13.39 62.84 18.30
C LEU A 992 -12.66 64.16 18.61
N ILE A 993 -13.36 65.29 18.47
CA ILE A 993 -12.81 66.62 18.80
C ILE A 993 -12.45 66.70 20.29
N ALA A 994 -13.30 66.15 21.17
CA ALA A 994 -13.01 66.12 22.61
C ALA A 994 -11.86 65.16 22.97
N GLU A 995 -11.65 64.09 22.22
CA GLU A 995 -10.50 63.18 22.37
C GLU A 995 -9.18 63.89 22.01
N ALA A 996 -9.14 64.63 20.90
CA ALA A 996 -8.00 65.46 20.48
C ALA A 996 -7.65 66.58 21.49
N LYS A 997 -8.61 67.02 22.30
CA LYS A 997 -8.37 67.98 23.39
C LYS A 997 -7.61 67.34 24.58
N ALA A 998 -7.75 66.03 24.77
CA ALA A 998 -7.20 65.31 25.91
C ALA A 998 -5.70 64.99 25.75
N ASP A 999 -5.19 64.87 24.53
CA ASP A 999 -3.75 64.85 24.23
C ASP A 999 -3.52 65.35 22.79
N ILE A 1000 -2.47 66.14 22.58
CA ILE A 1000 -2.12 66.65 21.25
C ILE A 1000 -1.71 65.53 20.29
N HIS A 1001 -1.16 64.42 20.81
CA HIS A 1001 -0.73 63.27 20.01
C HIS A 1001 -1.90 62.49 19.38
N VAL A 1002 -3.14 62.74 19.83
CA VAL A 1002 -4.35 62.17 19.22
C VAL A 1002 -4.73 62.91 17.92
N ASP A 1003 -4.23 64.13 17.72
CA ASP A 1003 -4.44 64.93 16.49
C ASP A 1003 -3.15 65.01 15.68
N PRO A 1004 -2.85 64.01 14.82
CA PRO A 1004 -1.58 63.92 14.11
C PRO A 1004 -1.32 65.13 13.20
N ILE A 1005 -2.38 65.75 12.65
CA ILE A 1005 -2.28 66.93 11.79
C ILE A 1005 -1.88 68.18 12.61
N LEU A 1006 -2.47 68.35 13.79
CA LEU A 1006 -2.10 69.44 14.70
C LEU A 1006 -0.70 69.21 15.28
N GLU A 1007 -0.39 67.98 15.69
CA GLU A 1007 0.93 67.62 16.19
C GLU A 1007 2.02 67.91 15.15
N SER A 1008 1.85 67.45 13.90
CA SER A 1008 2.85 67.64 12.85
C SER A 1008 3.12 69.13 12.61
N SER A 1009 2.05 69.94 12.57
CA SER A 1009 2.17 71.39 12.35
C SER A 1009 2.77 72.13 13.53
N CYS A 1010 2.59 71.64 14.76
CA CYS A 1010 3.13 72.27 15.97
C CYS A 1010 4.40 71.60 16.49
N THR A 1011 5.00 70.66 15.77
CA THR A 1011 6.16 69.87 16.26
C THR A 1011 7.36 70.75 16.61
N VAL A 1012 7.68 71.74 15.76
CA VAL A 1012 8.79 72.68 15.99
C VAL A 1012 8.55 73.53 17.25
N ASP A 1013 7.33 74.06 17.39
CA ASP A 1013 6.94 74.88 18.54
C ASP A 1013 6.89 74.08 19.85
N LEU A 1014 6.43 72.84 19.79
CA LEU A 1014 6.42 71.90 20.92
C LEU A 1014 7.84 71.62 21.43
N LEU A 1015 8.79 71.38 20.52
CA LEU A 1015 10.20 71.15 20.88
C LEU A 1015 10.85 72.42 21.42
N ARG A 1016 10.53 73.58 20.84
CA ARG A 1016 11.14 74.85 21.21
C ARG A 1016 10.65 75.37 22.57
N TYR A 1017 9.35 75.33 22.81
CA TYR A 1017 8.75 76.00 23.97
C TYR A 1017 8.17 75.04 25.02
N CYS A 1018 7.72 73.85 24.61
CA CYS A 1018 7.02 72.90 25.48
C CYS A 1018 7.80 71.60 25.74
N SER A 1019 9.11 71.54 25.46
CA SER A 1019 9.93 70.32 25.59
C SER A 1019 10.03 69.76 27.01
N LYS A 1020 9.96 70.62 28.03
CA LYS A 1020 10.00 70.22 29.46
C LYS A 1020 8.63 69.75 29.98
N VAL A 1021 7.57 69.88 29.19
CA VAL A 1021 6.22 69.46 29.57
C VAL A 1021 6.04 67.98 29.26
N ILE A 1022 5.70 67.20 30.28
CA ILE A 1022 5.41 65.78 30.14
C ILE A 1022 4.15 65.61 29.27
N SER A 1023 4.21 64.71 28.27
CA SER A 1023 3.05 64.32 27.44
C SER A 1023 1.93 63.69 28.29
N GLY A 1024 0.69 63.74 27.83
CA GLY A 1024 -0.48 63.30 28.59
C GLY A 1024 -1.33 64.44 29.16
N ASP A 1025 -2.62 64.17 29.34
CA ASP A 1025 -3.60 65.01 30.03
C ASP A 1025 -3.71 66.45 29.48
N GLY A 1026 -3.47 66.62 28.18
CA GLY A 1026 -3.60 67.91 27.48
C GLY A 1026 -2.55 68.94 27.89
N ARG A 1027 -1.50 68.57 28.63
CA ARG A 1027 -0.52 69.51 29.17
C ARG A 1027 0.26 70.26 28.09
N LYS A 1028 0.70 69.56 27.05
CA LYS A 1028 1.37 70.17 25.88
C LYS A 1028 0.43 71.08 25.09
N LEU A 1029 -0.82 70.67 24.90
CA LEU A 1029 -1.84 71.50 24.27
C LEU A 1029 -2.14 72.76 25.11
N SER A 1030 -2.17 72.63 26.44
CA SER A 1030 -2.34 73.77 27.35
C SER A 1030 -1.15 74.73 27.28
N CYS A 1031 0.08 74.23 27.16
CA CYS A 1031 1.29 75.04 26.95
C CYS A 1031 1.16 75.88 25.66
N LEU A 1032 0.80 75.25 24.53
CA LEU A 1032 0.57 75.96 23.27
C LEU A 1032 -0.58 76.97 23.35
N ARG A 1033 -1.68 76.65 24.04
CA ARG A 1033 -2.80 77.58 24.27
C ARG A 1033 -2.40 78.82 25.07
N THR A 1034 -1.51 78.67 26.05
CA THR A 1034 -0.98 79.80 26.82
C THR A 1034 -0.08 80.67 25.93
N LEU A 1035 0.81 80.05 25.14
CA LEU A 1035 1.68 80.77 24.19
C LEU A 1035 0.88 81.51 23.12
N LEU A 1036 -0.21 80.92 22.62
CA LEU A 1036 -1.10 81.58 21.66
C LEU A 1036 -1.78 82.83 22.26
N ARG A 1037 -2.12 82.81 23.56
CA ARG A 1037 -2.75 83.94 24.25
C ARG A 1037 -1.76 85.04 24.61
N GLU A 1038 -0.57 84.67 25.06
CA GLU A 1038 0.43 85.62 25.57
C GLU A 1038 1.35 86.15 24.45
N THR A 1039 1.77 85.29 23.53
CA THR A 1039 2.76 85.60 22.49
C THR A 1039 2.39 84.95 21.13
N PRO A 1040 1.28 85.34 20.48
CA PRO A 1040 0.78 84.67 19.27
C PRO A 1040 1.76 84.68 18.08
N ASN A 1041 2.61 85.71 17.97
CA ASN A 1041 3.60 85.82 16.90
C ASN A 1041 4.82 84.91 17.06
N SER A 1042 4.97 84.24 18.23
CA SER A 1042 6.11 83.37 18.53
C SER A 1042 5.97 81.94 17.99
N LEU A 1043 4.74 81.55 17.65
CA LEU A 1043 4.39 80.26 17.04
C LEU A 1043 4.52 80.36 15.51
N GLU A 1044 4.84 79.23 14.87
CA GLU A 1044 4.81 79.13 13.42
C GLU A 1044 3.40 79.40 12.87
N LEU A 1045 3.34 79.98 11.66
CA LEU A 1045 2.08 80.39 11.04
C LEU A 1045 1.10 79.21 10.92
N ASP A 1046 1.58 78.05 10.47
CA ASP A 1046 0.76 76.84 10.28
C ASP A 1046 0.26 76.27 11.62
N CYS A 1047 1.12 76.21 12.65
CA CYS A 1047 0.71 75.81 14.00
C CYS A 1047 -0.34 76.77 14.57
N ARG A 1048 -0.13 78.09 14.46
CA ARG A 1048 -1.05 79.10 14.96
C ARG A 1048 -2.44 78.97 14.34
N GLU A 1049 -2.53 78.94 13.01
CA GLU A 1049 -3.81 78.88 12.31
C GLU A 1049 -4.59 77.60 12.62
N LYS A 1050 -3.92 76.45 12.63
CA LYS A 1050 -4.55 75.18 12.98
C LYS A 1050 -4.97 75.14 14.46
N LEU A 1051 -4.13 75.63 15.37
CA LEU A 1051 -4.44 75.67 16.80
C LEU A 1051 -5.65 76.58 17.10
N GLU A 1052 -5.76 77.74 16.45
CA GLU A 1052 -6.92 78.63 16.57
C GLU A 1052 -8.21 77.94 16.12
N ARG A 1053 -8.20 77.29 14.95
CA ARG A 1053 -9.34 76.52 14.45
C ARG A 1053 -9.73 75.39 15.40
N ARG A 1054 -8.76 74.67 15.97
CA ARG A 1054 -9.00 73.59 16.92
C ARG A 1054 -9.59 74.10 18.24
N ILE A 1055 -9.17 75.26 18.74
CA ILE A 1055 -9.75 75.86 19.96
C ILE A 1055 -11.24 76.18 19.75
N GLU A 1056 -11.62 76.67 18.57
CA GLU A 1056 -13.03 76.88 18.21
C GLU A 1056 -13.80 75.55 18.17
N MET A 1057 -13.25 74.53 17.52
CA MET A 1057 -13.82 73.17 17.49
C MET A 1057 -14.04 72.62 18.91
N PHE A 1058 -13.05 72.74 19.80
CA PHE A 1058 -13.15 72.25 21.18
C PHE A 1058 -14.31 72.90 21.93
N ARG A 1059 -14.52 74.21 21.77
CA ARG A 1059 -15.66 74.91 22.41
C ARG A 1059 -16.99 74.39 21.89
N ASN A 1060 -17.13 74.27 20.56
CA ASN A 1060 -18.37 73.81 19.94
C ASN A 1060 -18.67 72.33 20.27
N ALA A 1061 -17.63 71.51 20.42
CA ALA A 1061 -17.77 70.11 20.85
C ALA A 1061 -18.17 69.99 22.33
N ASP A 1062 -17.58 70.81 23.21
CA ASP A 1062 -17.99 70.87 24.63
C ASP A 1062 -19.49 71.24 24.74
N ASP A 1063 -19.96 72.20 23.92
CA ASP A 1063 -21.38 72.60 23.86
C ASP A 1063 -22.29 71.47 23.33
N ALA A 1064 -21.85 70.71 22.33
CA ALA A 1064 -22.62 69.59 21.75
C ALA A 1064 -22.68 68.37 22.68
N LEU A 1065 -21.64 68.14 23.49
CA LEU A 1065 -21.56 67.04 24.46
C LEU A 1065 -22.22 67.40 25.81
N ALA A 1066 -22.52 68.67 26.06
CA ALA A 1066 -23.27 69.11 27.23
C ALA A 1066 -24.73 68.60 27.14
N GLN A 1067 -25.01 67.46 27.76
CA GLN A 1067 -26.36 66.93 27.84
C GLN A 1067 -27.26 67.85 28.69
N PRO A 1068 -28.50 68.16 28.24
CA PRO A 1068 -29.51 68.69 29.14
C PRO A 1068 -29.87 67.60 30.17
N PRO A 1069 -30.06 67.95 31.45
CA PRO A 1069 -30.35 66.97 32.49
C PRO A 1069 -31.73 66.32 32.28
N GLU A 1070 -31.79 64.99 32.29
CA GLU A 1070 -33.04 64.23 32.09
C GLU A 1070 -33.86 64.09 33.38
N ASP A 1071 -33.24 64.24 34.55
CA ASP A 1071 -33.89 64.12 35.86
C ASP A 1071 -33.59 65.34 36.76
N MET A 1072 -34.56 65.71 37.60
CA MET A 1072 -34.45 66.82 38.56
C MET A 1072 -33.27 66.63 39.52
N GLN A 1073 -32.91 65.39 39.82
CA GLN A 1073 -31.75 65.07 40.66
C GLN A 1073 -30.42 65.41 39.95
N GLN A 1074 -30.33 65.17 38.64
CA GLN A 1074 -29.16 65.52 37.83
C GLN A 1074 -29.07 67.03 37.58
N LEU A 1075 -30.20 67.72 37.42
CA LEU A 1075 -30.27 69.19 37.32
C LEU A 1075 -29.77 69.85 38.62
N VAL A 1076 -30.23 69.39 39.78
CA VAL A 1076 -29.76 69.88 41.09
C VAL A 1076 -28.27 69.62 41.26
N GLN A 1077 -27.78 68.44 40.86
CA GLN A 1077 -26.36 68.10 40.97
C GLN A 1077 -25.49 68.97 40.04
N GLN A 1078 -25.93 69.20 38.79
CA GLN A 1078 -25.27 70.13 37.86
C GLN A 1078 -25.23 71.57 38.41
N VAL A 1079 -26.33 72.07 38.96
CA VAL A 1079 -26.41 73.42 39.56
C VAL A 1079 -25.50 73.56 40.79
N VAL A 1080 -25.40 72.51 41.62
CA VAL A 1080 -24.53 72.47 42.81
C VAL A 1080 -23.05 72.38 42.44
N THR A 1081 -22.71 71.66 41.37
CA THR A 1081 -21.34 71.56 40.83
C THR A 1081 -20.92 72.77 39.98
N SER A 1082 -21.86 73.62 39.57
CA SER A 1082 -21.59 74.77 38.71
C SER A 1082 -20.73 75.83 39.43
N PRO A 1083 -19.77 76.47 38.74
CA PRO A 1083 -19.06 77.64 39.28
C PRO A 1083 -20.01 78.81 39.61
N ALA A 1084 -21.19 78.85 38.97
CA ALA A 1084 -22.26 79.81 39.24
C ALA A 1084 -23.21 79.37 40.37
N ARG A 1085 -22.90 78.33 41.16
CA ARG A 1085 -23.76 77.85 42.27
C ARG A 1085 -24.21 78.95 43.22
N LYS A 1086 -23.35 79.94 43.48
CA LYS A 1086 -23.66 81.09 44.34
C LYS A 1086 -24.74 81.98 43.72
N PHE A 1087 -24.71 82.15 42.41
CA PHE A 1087 -25.70 82.93 41.66
C PHE A 1087 -27.07 82.25 41.70
N PHE A 1088 -27.12 80.93 41.45
CA PHE A 1088 -28.37 80.16 41.54
C PHE A 1088 -28.94 80.10 42.96
N LEU A 1089 -28.08 79.97 43.99
CA LEU A 1089 -28.51 80.06 45.39
C LEU A 1089 -29.13 81.42 45.74
N VAL A 1090 -28.54 82.51 45.26
CA VAL A 1090 -29.06 83.87 45.46
C VAL A 1090 -30.41 84.04 44.76
N ILE A 1091 -30.59 83.51 43.56
CA ILE A 1091 -31.88 83.52 42.85
C ILE A 1091 -32.94 82.70 43.58
N LEU A 1092 -32.58 81.52 44.09
CA LEU A 1092 -33.53 80.68 44.84
C LEU A 1092 -33.95 81.36 46.15
N MET A 1093 -32.99 81.98 46.87
CA MET A 1093 -33.24 82.75 48.10
C MET A 1093 -34.07 84.01 47.83
N SER A 1094 -33.83 84.71 46.71
CA SER A 1094 -34.62 85.88 46.35
C SER A 1094 -36.03 85.51 45.89
N ALA A 1095 -36.20 84.42 45.14
CA ALA A 1095 -37.50 83.92 44.73
C ALA A 1095 -38.34 83.44 45.92
N THR A 1096 -37.74 82.65 46.84
CA THR A 1096 -38.42 82.25 48.09
C THR A 1096 -38.70 83.44 49.00
N GLY A 1097 -37.80 84.41 49.08
CA GLY A 1097 -38.03 85.68 49.76
C GLY A 1097 -39.18 86.49 49.15
N LEU A 1098 -39.29 86.52 47.82
CA LEU A 1098 -40.38 87.21 47.11
C LEU A 1098 -41.73 86.52 47.34
N VAL A 1099 -41.77 85.17 47.33
CA VAL A 1099 -42.96 84.38 47.66
C VAL A 1099 -43.38 84.59 49.12
N PHE A 1100 -42.41 84.66 50.04
CA PHE A 1100 -42.69 84.92 51.45
C PHE A 1100 -43.21 86.36 51.68
N LEU A 1101 -42.61 87.34 51.01
CA LEU A 1101 -43.07 88.74 51.07
C LEU A 1101 -44.47 88.89 50.45
N THR A 1102 -44.70 88.32 49.27
CA THR A 1102 -46.03 88.33 48.64
C THR A 1102 -47.07 87.58 49.49
N GLY A 1103 -46.69 86.46 50.13
CA GLY A 1103 -47.53 85.76 51.11
C GLY A 1103 -47.86 86.60 52.36
N ILE A 1104 -46.92 87.40 52.87
CA ILE A 1104 -47.15 88.34 53.98
C ILE A 1104 -48.04 89.51 53.55
N PHE A 1105 -47.84 90.07 52.36
CA PHE A 1105 -48.65 91.17 51.84
C PHE A 1105 -50.08 90.72 51.48
N LEU A 1106 -50.25 89.55 50.86
CA LEU A 1106 -51.56 88.95 50.57
C LEU A 1106 -52.26 88.44 51.84
N GLY A 1107 -51.50 87.92 52.82
CA GLY A 1107 -52.01 87.55 54.15
C GLY A 1107 -52.48 88.74 54.99
N ARG A 1108 -51.88 89.92 54.80
CA ARG A 1108 -52.36 91.18 55.41
C ARG A 1108 -53.52 91.83 54.65
N ALA A 1109 -53.60 91.67 53.33
CA ALA A 1109 -54.75 92.12 52.54
C ALA A 1109 -56.02 91.31 52.84
N THR A 1110 -55.89 89.99 53.05
CA THR A 1110 -57.02 89.11 53.43
C THR A 1110 -57.51 89.34 54.87
N LYS A 1111 -56.63 89.70 55.83
CA LYS A 1111 -57.05 90.11 57.19
C LYS A 1111 -57.75 91.47 57.26
N ARG A 1112 -57.55 92.39 56.31
CA ARG A 1112 -58.31 93.66 56.21
C ARG A 1112 -59.63 93.52 55.43
N ALA A 1113 -59.74 92.56 54.52
CA ALA A 1113 -60.98 92.28 53.79
C ALA A 1113 -62.02 91.47 54.61
N MET A 1114 -61.60 90.68 55.60
CA MET A 1114 -62.51 89.95 56.50
C MET A 1114 -63.06 90.78 57.68
N GLY A 1115 -62.58 92.00 57.91
CA GLY A 1115 -63.07 92.90 58.97
C GLY A 1115 -64.21 93.84 58.59
N LEU A 1116 -64.65 93.84 57.32
CA LEU A 1116 -65.66 94.75 56.76
C LEU A 1116 -66.93 94.03 56.27
N LYS A 1117 -67.14 92.77 56.67
CA LYS A 1117 -68.35 91.98 56.36
C LYS A 1117 -69.24 91.64 57.57
N ASN A 1118 -68.98 92.30 58.71
CA ASN A 1118 -69.88 92.38 59.87
C ASN A 1118 -70.11 93.86 60.25
N LYS A 1119 -70.75 94.59 59.34
CA LYS A 1119 -71.68 95.69 59.62
C LYS A 1119 -72.39 96.11 58.35
#